data_AF-A0A9P4DFQ9-F1
#
_entry.id   AF-A0A9P4DFQ9-F1
#
_cell.length_a   1.000
_cell.length_b   1.000
_cell.length_c   1.000
_cell.angle_alpha   90.00
_cell.angle_beta   90.00
_cell.angle_gamma   90.00
#
_symmetry.space_group_name_H-M   'P 1'
#
loop_
_entity.id
_entity.type
_entity.pdbx_description
1 polymer ?
#
loop_
_entity_poly.entity_id
_entity_poly.type
_entity_poly.pdbx_seq_one_letter_code
_entity_poly.pdbx_strand_id
1 'polypeptide(L)'
;MSEIPWYLGQYDRRNYQSYLKAVAQETPNGWRTIDSKKLFPRTGEVEFNDADELRLRKGEWAAFQVGPGPRRKVQAKRSRRIYPYYDLSFGQSLLEARRLLSFEGITVGGEPGLWAIRFGSDALILVNLAESKSGGLILSRNQNVYEYDFNENGVIIVSDMSESGKAFYMPDVGASPAQIHDWTPDKQYIENVIQRLSCANSTAMVAEWLQKYADEQTGKLTSGINDMLTAAQTLRAGELAKTLEEEDSLARQFAEAALKDHNIADLLERQIQNIAEEERVALRAEHHKLLDNEFSAERQRRREAVETEIAAFEKTRKNEFEEEIAQLRQLEQEKLHIDFTEKQADIERTLKQEKADLESEINRLKDANSDLCAQNERQRQILASLTCEREVCLASLTDVEERTAQAQIELEKINIAIAEKTRRMTYSALPEVRLPAQARVVSCEEFGHIVRENKLLTPDGKILMTQFLALMLAGECPLLSGPETPDFLAIAESLISSGRSIRQIADPTMISCEDLWVRAGNNMATPLYQGLLLSEASCPRTILAIIERVECSAARFWLPALKGRLHGGDLPRRFLICGTIENEDCEEAEKMKEQHLRLRMENVVIQNAIALSPLHLSSENHSELDPGVASQGSLPDQLAISDKMSAGRLDLANTLRAMRTAHEVAPFDDENKATHQKRLIDLYADLQNNELCAQ
;
A
#
# COMPACT_ATOMS: atom_id res chain seq x y z
N MET A 1 -25.22 -47.58 55.75
CA MET A 1 -24.47 -46.97 54.63
C MET A 1 -25.44 -46.03 53.95
N SER A 2 -25.17 -44.73 53.97
CA SER A 2 -26.06 -43.72 53.40
C SER A 2 -26.17 -43.94 51.89
N GLU A 3 -27.37 -44.29 51.43
CA GLU A 3 -27.66 -44.43 50.00
C GLU A 3 -27.34 -43.11 49.29
N ILE A 4 -26.54 -43.18 48.22
CA ILE A 4 -26.23 -42.01 47.41
C ILE A 4 -27.54 -41.61 46.72
N PRO A 5 -28.04 -40.37 46.92
CA PRO A 5 -29.32 -39.97 46.38
C PRO A 5 -29.26 -39.93 44.85
N TRP A 6 -30.34 -40.38 44.22
CA TRP A 6 -30.53 -40.19 42.78
C TRP A 6 -30.97 -38.77 42.47
N TYR A 7 -30.55 -38.27 41.32
CA TYR A 7 -30.93 -36.98 40.77
C TYR A 7 -31.57 -37.18 39.40
N LEU A 8 -32.58 -36.38 39.09
CA LEU A 8 -33.20 -36.32 37.75
C LEU A 8 -32.60 -35.14 37.01
N GLY A 9 -32.27 -35.32 35.74
CA GLY A 9 -31.81 -34.20 34.92
C GLY A 9 -32.06 -34.39 33.44
N GLN A 10 -32.02 -33.25 32.74
CA GLN A 10 -32.13 -33.20 31.29
C GLN A 10 -30.73 -33.15 30.68
N TYR A 11 -30.53 -33.94 29.63
CA TYR A 11 -29.28 -34.05 28.90
C TYR A 11 -29.10 -32.88 27.93
N ASP A 12 -27.96 -32.22 28.00
CA ASP A 12 -27.52 -31.19 27.06
C ASP A 12 -26.09 -31.48 26.61
N ARG A 13 -25.78 -31.12 25.36
CA ARG A 13 -24.45 -31.31 24.78
C ARG A 13 -23.97 -29.99 24.19
N ARG A 14 -22.82 -29.52 24.66
CA ARG A 14 -22.16 -28.30 24.17
C ARG A 14 -20.76 -28.64 23.71
N ASN A 15 -20.49 -28.40 22.43
CA ASN A 15 -19.25 -28.78 21.76
C ASN A 15 -19.00 -30.30 21.86
N TYR A 16 -17.97 -30.70 22.62
CA TYR A 16 -17.52 -32.09 22.81
C TYR A 16 -17.73 -32.61 24.23
N GLN A 17 -18.42 -31.86 25.09
CA GLN A 17 -18.73 -32.26 26.47
C GLN A 17 -20.24 -32.40 26.65
N SER A 18 -20.62 -33.44 27.37
CA SER A 18 -22.01 -33.83 27.63
C SER A 18 -22.31 -33.61 29.10
N TYR A 19 -23.48 -33.03 29.40
CA TYR A 19 -23.84 -32.64 30.76
C TYR A 19 -25.29 -32.97 31.07
N LEU A 20 -25.57 -33.24 32.34
CA LEU A 20 -26.91 -33.37 32.90
C LEU A 20 -27.20 -32.18 33.80
N LYS A 21 -28.28 -31.46 33.48
CA LYS A 21 -28.79 -30.39 34.33
C LYS A 21 -29.73 -30.99 35.37
N ALA A 22 -29.30 -31.04 36.62
CA ALA A 22 -30.10 -31.60 37.72
C ALA A 22 -31.35 -30.73 37.97
N VAL A 23 -32.51 -31.35 38.13
CA VAL A 23 -33.81 -30.70 38.33
C VAL A 23 -34.46 -31.14 39.63
N ALA A 24 -34.35 -32.43 39.96
CA ALA A 24 -34.92 -32.99 41.18
C ALA A 24 -33.97 -34.00 41.82
N GLN A 25 -34.16 -34.23 43.12
CA GLN A 25 -33.42 -35.19 43.93
C GLN A 25 -34.40 -36.15 44.61
N GLU A 26 -34.01 -37.41 44.67
CA GLU A 26 -34.72 -38.44 45.43
C GLU A 26 -34.50 -38.21 46.93
N THR A 27 -35.60 -38.08 47.67
CA THR A 27 -35.60 -37.99 49.13
C THR A 27 -36.45 -39.12 49.71
N PRO A 28 -36.32 -39.44 51.01
CA PRO A 28 -37.15 -40.48 51.65
C PRO A 28 -38.67 -40.25 51.52
N ASN A 29 -39.08 -39.01 51.25
CA ASN A 29 -40.48 -38.60 51.07
C ASN A 29 -40.86 -38.44 49.58
N GLY A 30 -40.12 -39.05 48.66
CA GLY A 30 -40.30 -38.94 47.21
C GLY A 30 -39.37 -37.94 46.53
N TRP A 31 -39.61 -37.70 45.24
CA TRP A 31 -38.78 -36.81 44.42
C TRP A 31 -39.15 -35.34 44.65
N ARG A 32 -38.15 -34.52 44.98
CA ARG A 32 -38.31 -33.09 45.24
C ARG A 32 -37.47 -32.25 44.30
N THR A 33 -38.03 -31.13 43.87
CA THR A 33 -37.33 -30.15 43.03
C THR A 33 -36.15 -29.53 43.80
N ILE A 34 -35.01 -29.37 43.14
CA ILE A 34 -33.79 -28.81 43.74
C ILE A 34 -33.28 -27.59 42.97
N ASP A 35 -32.64 -26.67 43.68
CA ASP A 35 -31.86 -25.59 43.07
C ASP A 35 -30.45 -26.10 42.72
N SER A 36 -30.27 -26.51 41.47
CA SER A 36 -29.02 -27.13 40.99
C SER A 36 -27.78 -26.26 41.17
N LYS A 37 -27.92 -24.92 41.15
CA LYS A 37 -26.80 -23.99 41.36
C LYS A 37 -26.30 -24.00 42.80
N LYS A 38 -27.15 -24.38 43.77
CA LYS A 38 -26.78 -24.49 45.19
C LYS A 38 -26.05 -25.80 45.51
N LEU A 39 -26.27 -26.86 44.75
CA LEU A 39 -25.71 -28.20 45.02
C LEU A 39 -24.50 -28.56 44.14
N PHE A 40 -24.42 -28.04 42.92
CA PHE A 40 -23.39 -28.40 41.93
C PHE A 40 -22.45 -27.19 41.62
N PRO A 41 -21.50 -27.26 40.66
CA PRO A 41 -20.69 -26.10 40.24
C PRO A 41 -21.58 -24.90 39.85
N ARG A 42 -21.03 -23.68 39.72
CA ARG A 42 -21.82 -22.43 39.49
C ARG A 42 -22.81 -22.49 38.30
N THR A 43 -22.61 -23.40 37.35
CA THR A 43 -23.49 -23.64 36.20
C THR A 43 -24.69 -24.54 36.50
N GLY A 44 -24.69 -25.29 37.60
CA GLY A 44 -25.75 -26.24 37.97
C GLY A 44 -25.75 -27.53 37.13
N GLU A 45 -24.63 -27.81 36.44
CA GLU A 45 -24.48 -28.89 35.47
C GLU A 45 -23.52 -29.98 36.02
N VAL A 46 -23.83 -31.24 35.73
CA VAL A 46 -23.03 -32.43 36.11
C VAL A 46 -22.46 -33.05 34.84
N GLU A 47 -21.15 -33.29 34.78
CA GLU A 47 -20.50 -33.91 33.61
C GLU A 47 -20.99 -35.35 33.41
N PHE A 48 -21.40 -35.66 32.18
CA PHE A 48 -21.88 -36.97 31.75
C PHE A 48 -20.89 -37.56 30.75
N ASN A 49 -20.46 -38.80 30.96
CA ASN A 49 -19.52 -39.45 30.07
C ASN A 49 -20.28 -40.16 28.94
N ASP A 50 -20.19 -39.65 27.71
CA ASP A 50 -20.83 -40.26 26.53
C ASP A 50 -20.26 -41.65 26.16
N ALA A 51 -19.20 -42.11 26.83
CA ALA A 51 -18.61 -43.44 26.65
C ALA A 51 -19.35 -44.56 27.42
N ASP A 52 -20.30 -44.23 28.30
CA ASP A 52 -21.16 -45.22 28.97
C ASP A 52 -22.26 -45.75 28.01
N GLU A 53 -22.82 -46.93 28.30
CA GLU A 53 -23.80 -47.66 27.46
C GLU A 53 -25.08 -46.85 27.10
N LEU A 54 -25.32 -45.72 27.77
CA LEU A 54 -26.49 -44.86 27.60
C LEU A 54 -26.22 -43.69 26.65
N ARG A 55 -26.52 -43.90 25.36
CA ARG A 55 -26.51 -42.83 24.34
C ARG A 55 -27.79 -41.97 24.41
N LEU A 56 -27.69 -40.81 25.05
CA LEU A 56 -28.78 -39.83 25.17
C LEU A 56 -28.73 -38.77 24.06
N ARG A 57 -29.89 -38.28 23.63
CA ARG A 57 -30.03 -37.13 22.72
C ARG A 57 -30.32 -35.85 23.51
N LYS A 58 -29.96 -34.69 22.94
CA LYS A 58 -30.24 -33.38 23.53
C LYS A 58 -31.74 -33.25 23.85
N GLY A 59 -32.07 -32.92 25.10
CA GLY A 59 -33.44 -32.78 25.59
C GLY A 59 -34.01 -34.05 26.26
N GLU A 60 -33.36 -35.21 26.13
CA GLU A 60 -33.79 -36.44 26.82
C GLU A 60 -33.48 -36.40 28.32
N TRP A 61 -34.20 -37.22 29.08
CA TRP A 61 -34.13 -37.25 30.54
C TRP A 61 -33.37 -38.48 31.05
N ALA A 62 -32.64 -38.29 32.14
CA ALA A 62 -31.95 -39.37 32.84
C ALA A 62 -32.00 -39.19 34.36
N ALA A 63 -32.13 -40.31 35.06
CA ALA A 63 -31.85 -40.40 36.49
C ALA A 63 -30.38 -40.78 36.68
N PHE A 64 -29.66 -40.11 37.60
CA PHE A 64 -28.25 -40.34 37.81
C PHE A 64 -27.80 -40.19 39.26
N GLN A 65 -26.75 -40.91 39.64
CA GLN A 65 -26.07 -40.74 40.93
C GLN A 65 -24.75 -40.00 40.75
N VAL A 66 -24.48 -39.13 41.72
CA VAL A 66 -23.25 -38.34 41.78
C VAL A 66 -22.29 -38.96 42.79
N GLY A 67 -21.07 -39.26 42.35
CA GLY A 67 -20.02 -39.77 43.24
C GLY A 67 -19.43 -38.70 44.17
N PRO A 68 -18.77 -39.09 45.28
CA PRO A 68 -18.05 -38.13 46.12
C PRO A 68 -16.90 -37.49 45.34
N GLY A 69 -16.90 -36.16 45.25
CA GLY A 69 -15.91 -35.40 44.49
C GLY A 69 -15.97 -33.89 44.78
N PRO A 70 -14.92 -33.13 44.45
CA PRO A 70 -14.90 -31.69 44.71
C PRO A 70 -15.96 -30.98 43.86
N ARG A 71 -16.67 -30.01 44.46
CA ARG A 71 -17.78 -29.24 43.84
C ARG A 71 -17.42 -28.55 42.51
N ARG A 72 -16.14 -28.48 42.12
CA ARG A 72 -15.70 -27.88 40.85
C ARG A 72 -15.82 -28.80 39.64
N LYS A 73 -15.82 -30.13 39.82
CA LYS A 73 -15.98 -31.12 38.75
C LYS A 73 -16.75 -32.32 39.30
N VAL A 74 -18.04 -32.35 39.01
CA VAL A 74 -18.95 -33.37 39.49
C VAL A 74 -19.35 -34.22 38.30
N GLN A 75 -19.12 -35.52 38.37
CA GLN A 75 -19.37 -36.46 37.28
C GLN A 75 -20.46 -37.46 37.69
N ALA A 76 -21.38 -37.76 36.77
CA ALA A 76 -22.36 -38.82 36.93
C ALA A 76 -21.65 -40.19 36.87
N LYS A 77 -21.90 -41.06 37.86
CA LYS A 77 -21.27 -42.41 37.93
C LYS A 77 -22.20 -43.55 37.52
N ARG A 78 -23.48 -43.41 37.82
CA ARG A 78 -24.53 -44.34 37.40
C ARG A 78 -25.64 -43.52 36.80
N SER A 79 -26.12 -43.94 35.65
CA SER A 79 -27.20 -43.28 34.93
C SER A 79 -28.21 -44.31 34.46
N ARG A 80 -29.48 -43.89 34.37
CA ARG A 80 -30.59 -44.66 33.82
C ARG A 80 -31.42 -43.72 32.96
N ARG A 81 -31.78 -44.16 31.75
CA ARG A 81 -32.71 -43.42 30.91
C ARG A 81 -34.10 -43.49 31.55
N ILE A 82 -34.77 -42.35 31.57
CA ILE A 82 -36.16 -42.22 31.99
C ILE A 82 -36.94 -41.55 30.88
N TYR A 83 -38.23 -41.82 30.85
CA TYR A 83 -39.12 -41.31 29.81
C TYR A 83 -40.21 -40.46 30.44
N PRO A 84 -40.66 -39.36 29.81
CA PRO A 84 -41.93 -38.73 30.16
C PRO A 84 -43.05 -39.77 30.20
N TYR A 85 -43.84 -39.75 31.27
CA TYR A 85 -44.89 -40.74 31.54
C TYR A 85 -46.27 -40.15 31.31
N TYR A 86 -47.14 -40.91 30.65
CA TYR A 86 -48.55 -40.59 30.51
C TYR A 86 -49.42 -41.83 30.76
N ASP A 87 -50.52 -41.66 31.49
CA ASP A 87 -51.37 -42.76 31.92
C ASP A 87 -52.70 -42.77 31.14
N LEU A 88 -52.90 -43.80 30.32
CA LEU A 88 -54.14 -44.10 29.59
C LEU A 88 -54.86 -45.34 30.16
N SER A 89 -54.53 -45.78 31.39
CA SER A 89 -55.10 -47.00 32.00
C SER A 89 -56.61 -46.94 32.24
N PHE A 90 -57.21 -45.75 32.34
CA PHE A 90 -58.65 -45.58 32.57
C PHE A 90 -59.46 -45.82 31.28
N GLY A 91 -59.65 -47.10 30.93
CA GLY A 91 -60.67 -47.55 30.00
C GLY A 91 -60.29 -47.62 28.52
N GLN A 92 -58.99 -47.59 28.18
CA GLN A 92 -58.55 -47.71 26.79
C GLN A 92 -57.80 -49.02 26.55
N SER A 93 -58.34 -49.85 25.66
CA SER A 93 -57.65 -50.99 25.05
C SER A 93 -56.48 -50.52 24.17
N LEU A 94 -55.52 -51.39 23.86
CA LEU A 94 -54.38 -51.08 22.98
C LEU A 94 -54.81 -50.45 21.63
N LEU A 95 -55.96 -50.85 21.10
CA LEU A 95 -56.54 -50.32 19.87
C LEU A 95 -57.04 -48.88 20.01
N GLU A 96 -57.64 -48.56 21.15
CA GLU A 96 -58.09 -47.19 21.46
C GLU A 96 -56.89 -46.28 21.71
N ALA A 97 -55.87 -46.77 22.40
CA ALA A 97 -54.59 -46.07 22.55
C ALA A 97 -53.94 -45.79 21.19
N ARG A 98 -53.94 -46.76 20.27
CA ARG A 98 -53.45 -46.57 18.89
C ARG A 98 -54.25 -45.48 18.16
N ARG A 99 -55.58 -45.53 18.20
CA ARG A 99 -56.44 -44.53 17.55
C ARG A 99 -56.18 -43.13 18.10
N LEU A 100 -56.13 -42.99 19.42
CA LEU A 100 -55.85 -41.72 20.09
C LEU A 100 -54.49 -41.16 19.64
N LEU A 101 -53.43 -41.97 19.70
CA LEU A 101 -52.06 -41.53 19.39
C LEU A 101 -51.80 -41.30 17.90
N SER A 102 -52.52 -41.99 17.01
CA SER A 102 -52.38 -41.83 15.56
C SER A 102 -53.19 -40.66 14.99
N PHE A 103 -54.35 -40.33 15.57
CA PHE A 103 -55.29 -39.37 14.96
C PHE A 103 -55.63 -38.16 15.83
N GLU A 104 -55.84 -38.36 17.14
CA GLU A 104 -56.39 -37.31 18.02
C GLU A 104 -55.26 -36.54 18.74
N GLY A 105 -54.19 -37.25 19.11
CA GLY A 105 -53.02 -36.71 19.82
C GLY A 105 -53.28 -36.47 21.31
N ILE A 106 -52.22 -36.46 22.10
CA ILE A 106 -52.28 -36.10 23.53
C ILE A 106 -51.96 -34.61 23.71
N THR A 107 -52.74 -33.92 24.54
CA THR A 107 -52.65 -32.45 24.77
C THR A 107 -51.78 -32.07 25.97
N VAL A 108 -50.93 -32.97 26.44
CA VAL A 108 -50.11 -32.77 27.64
C VAL A 108 -48.96 -31.82 27.34
N GLY A 109 -48.74 -30.82 28.21
CA GLY A 109 -47.59 -29.91 28.12
C GLY A 109 -46.25 -30.67 28.24
N GLY A 110 -45.61 -30.93 27.11
CA GLY A 110 -44.38 -31.71 27.04
C GLY A 110 -43.66 -31.54 25.70
N GLU A 111 -42.40 -31.97 25.63
CA GLU A 111 -41.59 -31.88 24.42
C GLU A 111 -41.76 -33.15 23.57
N PRO A 112 -41.68 -33.04 22.22
CA PRO A 112 -41.69 -34.20 21.34
C PRO A 112 -40.48 -35.12 21.61
N GLY A 113 -40.69 -36.43 21.54
CA GLY A 113 -39.65 -37.42 21.87
C GLY A 113 -40.23 -38.79 22.22
N LEU A 114 -39.42 -39.64 22.87
CA LEU A 114 -39.85 -40.94 23.37
C LEU A 114 -40.62 -40.80 24.68
N TRP A 115 -41.85 -41.31 24.71
CA TRP A 115 -42.76 -41.31 25.86
C TRP A 115 -43.07 -42.74 26.30
N ALA A 116 -43.23 -42.92 27.61
CA ALA A 116 -43.74 -44.13 28.22
C ALA A 116 -45.24 -43.95 28.48
N ILE A 117 -46.07 -44.73 27.80
CA ILE A 117 -47.52 -44.63 27.89
C ILE A 117 -48.06 -45.93 28.47
N ARG A 118 -48.75 -45.84 29.60
CA ARG A 118 -49.45 -46.98 30.19
C ARG A 118 -50.80 -47.15 29.54
N PHE A 119 -51.15 -48.37 29.17
CA PHE A 119 -52.48 -48.74 28.69
C PHE A 119 -52.91 -50.02 29.42
N GLY A 120 -54.18 -50.10 29.81
CA GLY A 120 -54.62 -51.15 30.73
C GLY A 120 -53.93 -51.10 32.11
N SER A 121 -54.09 -52.18 32.90
CA SER A 121 -53.56 -52.26 34.26
C SER A 121 -52.06 -52.54 34.32
N ASP A 122 -51.55 -53.42 33.45
CA ASP A 122 -50.22 -54.02 33.64
C ASP A 122 -49.28 -53.85 32.45
N ALA A 123 -49.64 -53.01 31.47
CA ALA A 123 -48.89 -52.88 30.22
C ALA A 123 -48.45 -51.44 29.93
N LEU A 124 -47.26 -51.31 29.35
CA LEU A 124 -46.62 -50.06 28.99
C LEU A 124 -46.05 -50.15 27.57
N ILE A 125 -46.25 -49.11 26.77
CA ILE A 125 -45.59 -48.95 25.47
C ILE A 125 -44.60 -47.79 25.50
N LEU A 126 -43.47 -47.97 24.81
CA LEU A 126 -42.53 -46.88 24.51
C LEU A 126 -42.75 -46.41 23.07
N VAL A 127 -43.20 -45.17 22.90
CA VAL A 127 -43.54 -44.61 21.60
C VAL A 127 -42.92 -43.23 21.38
N ASN A 128 -42.52 -42.95 20.14
CA ASN A 128 -41.94 -41.66 19.78
C ASN A 128 -43.01 -40.70 19.25
N LEU A 129 -43.31 -39.65 20.01
CA LEU A 129 -44.33 -38.65 19.70
C LEU A 129 -43.71 -37.38 19.10
N ALA A 130 -44.36 -36.83 18.08
CA ALA A 130 -44.03 -35.56 17.44
C ALA A 130 -45.20 -34.57 17.56
N GLU A 131 -44.88 -33.28 17.45
CA GLU A 131 -45.88 -32.21 17.51
C GLU A 131 -46.72 -32.18 16.21
N SER A 132 -48.04 -32.25 16.37
CA SER A 132 -49.02 -32.08 15.30
C SER A 132 -49.25 -30.59 15.02
N LYS A 133 -49.74 -30.27 13.81
CA LYS A 133 -50.18 -28.90 13.44
C LYS A 133 -51.26 -28.34 14.38
N SER A 134 -51.99 -29.21 15.07
CA SER A 134 -53.02 -28.85 16.06
C SER A 134 -52.48 -28.59 17.48
N GLY A 135 -51.16 -28.66 17.69
CA GLY A 135 -50.52 -28.44 19.00
C GLY A 135 -50.58 -29.63 19.97
N GLY A 136 -51.12 -30.78 19.54
CA GLY A 136 -51.07 -32.05 20.29
C GLY A 136 -49.90 -32.95 19.88
N LEU A 137 -49.44 -33.83 20.76
CA LEU A 137 -48.41 -34.82 20.46
C LEU A 137 -49.02 -36.08 19.84
N ILE A 138 -48.62 -36.41 18.61
CA ILE A 138 -49.06 -37.58 17.83
C ILE A 138 -47.89 -38.50 17.50
N LEU A 139 -48.14 -39.74 17.09
CA LEU A 139 -47.06 -40.66 16.67
C LEU A 139 -46.23 -40.10 15.50
N SER A 140 -44.90 -40.07 15.67
CA SER A 140 -43.98 -39.44 14.72
C SER A 140 -43.80 -40.20 13.41
N ARG A 141 -43.77 -41.55 13.43
CA ARG A 141 -43.72 -42.46 12.28
C ARG A 141 -44.24 -43.86 12.67
N ASN A 142 -44.88 -44.56 11.73
CA ASN A 142 -45.43 -45.90 11.95
C ASN A 142 -44.31 -46.92 12.14
N GLN A 143 -44.24 -47.55 13.31
CA GLN A 143 -43.17 -48.45 13.74
C GLN A 143 -43.74 -49.63 14.52
N ASN A 144 -42.93 -50.68 14.66
CA ASN A 144 -43.17 -51.73 15.64
C ASN A 144 -43.12 -51.11 17.05
N VAL A 145 -44.23 -51.20 17.77
CA VAL A 145 -44.38 -50.71 19.13
C VAL A 145 -44.12 -51.85 20.09
N TYR A 146 -43.18 -51.63 21.00
CA TYR A 146 -42.77 -52.62 21.99
C TYR A 146 -43.59 -52.45 23.26
N GLU A 147 -44.25 -53.52 23.67
CA GLU A 147 -44.95 -53.63 24.95
C GLU A 147 -44.00 -54.17 26.01
N TYR A 148 -44.05 -53.54 27.19
CA TYR A 148 -43.30 -53.90 28.38
C TYR A 148 -44.28 -54.07 29.55
N ASP A 149 -43.91 -54.94 30.49
CA ASP A 149 -44.65 -55.06 31.75
C ASP A 149 -44.53 -53.76 32.54
N PHE A 150 -45.67 -53.26 33.04
CA PHE A 150 -45.72 -52.03 33.80
C PHE A 150 -45.37 -52.29 35.27
N ASN A 151 -44.37 -51.55 35.77
CA ASN A 151 -44.01 -51.56 37.18
C ASN A 151 -44.40 -50.22 37.83
N GLU A 152 -45.38 -50.23 38.74
CA GLU A 152 -45.86 -49.04 39.43
C GLU A 152 -44.75 -48.33 40.23
N ASN A 153 -43.77 -49.08 40.75
CA ASN A 153 -42.63 -48.50 41.47
C ASN A 153 -41.66 -47.74 40.55
N GLY A 154 -41.77 -47.90 39.23
CA GLY A 154 -41.00 -47.19 38.22
C GLY A 154 -41.53 -45.78 37.92
N VAL A 155 -42.73 -45.43 38.43
CA VAL A 155 -43.32 -44.10 38.21
C VAL A 155 -42.71 -43.08 39.16
N ILE A 156 -42.14 -42.02 38.58
CA ILE A 156 -41.48 -40.93 39.28
C ILE A 156 -42.33 -39.67 39.15
N ILE A 157 -42.91 -39.23 40.27
CA ILE A 157 -43.67 -37.98 40.37
C ILE A 157 -42.83 -36.96 41.15
N VAL A 158 -42.49 -35.85 40.51
CA VAL A 158 -41.71 -34.76 41.12
C VAL A 158 -42.66 -33.75 41.76
N SER A 159 -42.56 -33.58 43.07
CA SER A 159 -43.36 -32.60 43.81
C SER A 159 -42.83 -31.17 43.56
N ASP A 160 -43.74 -30.18 43.46
CA ASP A 160 -43.51 -28.72 43.30
C ASP A 160 -43.20 -28.17 41.89
N MET A 161 -43.29 -28.95 40.81
CA MET A 161 -43.32 -28.40 39.45
C MET A 161 -44.77 -28.00 39.09
N SER A 162 -44.98 -26.72 38.73
CA SER A 162 -46.26 -26.05 38.41
C SER A 162 -47.37 -26.96 37.86
N GLU A 163 -48.61 -26.77 38.37
CA GLU A 163 -49.97 -27.32 38.11
C GLU A 163 -50.27 -28.42 37.06
N SER A 164 -49.35 -28.79 36.18
CA SER A 164 -49.35 -30.04 35.40
C SER A 164 -48.08 -30.84 35.75
N GLY A 165 -48.15 -31.64 36.81
CA GLY A 165 -47.01 -32.42 37.31
C GLY A 165 -46.40 -33.30 36.20
N LYS A 166 -45.14 -33.03 35.81
CA LYS A 166 -44.41 -33.90 34.89
C LYS A 166 -44.08 -35.21 35.61
N ALA A 167 -44.73 -36.29 35.19
CA ALA A 167 -44.39 -37.64 35.61
C ALA A 167 -43.36 -38.24 34.66
N PHE A 168 -42.49 -39.09 35.21
CA PHE A 168 -41.52 -39.86 34.45
C PHE A 168 -41.66 -41.34 34.77
N TYR A 169 -41.23 -42.20 33.85
CA TYR A 169 -41.15 -43.64 34.06
C TYR A 169 -39.70 -44.10 33.91
N MET A 170 -39.22 -44.82 34.90
CA MET A 170 -37.92 -45.48 34.89
C MET A 170 -38.14 -46.99 34.71
N PRO A 171 -37.76 -47.56 33.55
CA PRO A 171 -37.88 -49.01 33.34
C PRO A 171 -36.91 -49.80 34.23
N ASP A 172 -37.27 -51.06 34.48
CA ASP A 172 -36.40 -52.00 35.16
C ASP A 172 -35.16 -52.36 34.32
N VAL A 173 -34.04 -52.59 35.00
CA VAL A 173 -32.76 -52.88 34.35
C VAL A 173 -32.83 -54.24 33.65
N GLY A 174 -32.76 -54.25 32.32
CA GLY A 174 -32.81 -55.46 31.50
C GLY A 174 -34.22 -55.90 31.07
N ALA A 175 -35.23 -55.04 31.19
CA ALA A 175 -36.57 -55.32 30.70
C ALA A 175 -36.56 -55.61 29.18
N SER A 176 -36.94 -56.83 28.82
CA SER A 176 -37.16 -57.23 27.43
C SER A 176 -38.63 -57.04 27.06
N PRO A 177 -38.94 -56.66 25.82
CA PRO A 177 -40.33 -56.44 25.40
C PRO A 177 -41.13 -57.74 25.50
N ALA A 178 -42.27 -57.68 26.18
CA ALA A 178 -43.21 -58.80 26.31
C ALA A 178 -43.86 -59.14 24.97
N GLN A 179 -44.19 -58.10 24.19
CA GLN A 179 -44.81 -58.25 22.88
C GLN A 179 -44.38 -57.12 21.92
N ILE A 180 -44.41 -57.41 20.63
CA ILE A 180 -44.13 -56.44 19.57
C ILE A 180 -45.40 -56.28 18.74
N HIS A 181 -45.94 -55.07 18.71
CA HIS A 181 -47.14 -54.72 17.97
C HIS A 181 -46.78 -53.97 16.70
N ASP A 182 -47.22 -54.48 15.55
CA ASP A 182 -47.07 -53.77 14.29
C ASP A 182 -48.18 -52.72 14.15
N TRP A 183 -47.83 -51.44 14.28
CA TRP A 183 -48.77 -50.32 14.14
C TRP A 183 -48.74 -49.69 12.74
N THR A 184 -48.18 -50.39 11.75
CA THR A 184 -48.25 -50.02 10.33
C THR A 184 -49.70 -49.73 9.92
N PRO A 185 -49.99 -48.58 9.26
CA PRO A 185 -51.34 -48.17 8.93
C PRO A 185 -51.96 -49.18 7.98
N ASP A 186 -53.27 -49.39 8.12
CA ASP A 186 -53.99 -50.50 7.46
C ASP A 186 -53.77 -50.50 5.94
N LYS A 187 -53.59 -49.33 5.31
CA LYS A 187 -53.24 -49.20 3.89
C LYS A 187 -51.90 -49.85 3.52
N GLN A 188 -50.85 -49.69 4.33
CA GLN A 188 -49.52 -50.28 4.10
C GLN A 188 -49.45 -51.75 4.53
N TYR A 189 -50.23 -52.15 5.53
CA TYR A 189 -50.41 -53.57 5.86
C TYR A 189 -51.13 -54.31 4.73
N ILE A 190 -52.19 -53.71 4.17
CA ILE A 190 -52.88 -54.21 2.97
C ILE A 190 -51.91 -54.23 1.78
N GLU A 191 -51.08 -53.20 1.56
CA GLU A 191 -50.05 -53.21 0.51
C GLU A 191 -48.97 -54.28 0.74
N ASN A 192 -48.50 -54.52 1.97
CA ASN A 192 -47.52 -55.57 2.27
C ASN A 192 -48.12 -56.99 2.20
N VAL A 193 -49.40 -57.14 2.56
CA VAL A 193 -50.16 -58.38 2.36
C VAL A 193 -50.37 -58.62 0.87
N ILE A 194 -50.73 -57.59 0.09
CA ILE A 194 -50.77 -57.62 -1.38
C ILE A 194 -49.38 -57.95 -1.96
N GLN A 195 -48.30 -57.42 -1.38
CA GLN A 195 -46.93 -57.65 -1.84
C GLN A 195 -46.45 -59.08 -1.54
N ARG A 196 -46.90 -59.69 -0.43
CA ARG A 196 -46.71 -61.13 -0.16
C ARG A 196 -47.67 -62.02 -0.96
N LEU A 197 -48.80 -61.48 -1.39
CA LEU A 197 -49.76 -62.09 -2.33
C LEU A 197 -49.38 -61.87 -3.81
N SER A 198 -48.27 -61.20 -4.12
CA SER A 198 -47.81 -60.93 -5.51
C SER A 198 -47.52 -62.18 -6.36
N CYS A 199 -47.67 -63.39 -5.80
CA CYS A 199 -47.62 -64.64 -6.55
C CYS A 199 -49.02 -65.21 -6.88
N ALA A 200 -50.11 -64.54 -6.50
CA ALA A 200 -51.49 -64.97 -6.76
C ALA A 200 -52.21 -63.98 -7.70
N ASN A 201 -52.37 -64.36 -8.96
CA ASN A 201 -52.85 -63.48 -10.04
C ASN A 201 -54.40 -63.40 -10.18
N SER A 202 -55.19 -63.72 -9.14
CA SER A 202 -56.66 -63.58 -9.18
C SER A 202 -57.31 -63.69 -7.79
N THR A 203 -58.45 -63.02 -7.59
CA THR A 203 -59.31 -63.12 -6.39
C THR A 203 -59.86 -64.53 -6.15
N ALA A 204 -60.05 -65.34 -7.21
CA ALA A 204 -60.40 -66.76 -7.08
C ALA A 204 -59.26 -67.59 -6.47
N MET A 205 -58.02 -67.19 -6.71
CA MET A 205 -56.83 -67.85 -6.19
C MET A 205 -56.59 -67.52 -4.72
N VAL A 206 -57.09 -66.38 -4.23
CA VAL A 206 -57.08 -65.98 -2.81
C VAL A 206 -58.10 -66.79 -2.00
N ALA A 207 -59.29 -67.07 -2.56
CA ALA A 207 -60.26 -68.00 -1.97
C ALA A 207 -59.68 -69.42 -1.91
N GLU A 208 -59.05 -69.88 -2.99
CA GLU A 208 -58.36 -71.18 -3.05
C GLU A 208 -57.13 -71.25 -2.12
N TRP A 209 -56.45 -70.13 -1.86
CA TRP A 209 -55.33 -70.04 -0.90
C TRP A 209 -55.81 -70.02 0.55
N LEU A 210 -56.93 -69.35 0.86
CA LEU A 210 -57.57 -69.42 2.18
C LEU A 210 -58.10 -70.84 2.47
N GLN A 211 -58.59 -71.53 1.43
CA GLN A 211 -58.99 -72.93 1.49
C GLN A 211 -57.77 -73.85 1.63
N LYS A 212 -56.67 -73.61 0.89
CA LYS A 212 -55.39 -74.34 1.05
C LYS A 212 -54.70 -74.06 2.38
N TYR A 213 -54.80 -72.87 2.95
CA TYR A 213 -54.23 -72.54 4.25
C TYR A 213 -55.04 -73.17 5.39
N ALA A 214 -56.36 -73.34 5.20
CA ALA A 214 -57.20 -74.19 6.05
C ALA A 214 -56.82 -75.68 5.90
N ASP A 215 -56.56 -76.16 4.68
CA ASP A 215 -56.21 -77.55 4.42
C ASP A 215 -54.76 -77.90 4.84
N GLU A 216 -53.80 -76.98 4.73
CA GLU A 216 -52.39 -77.18 5.12
C GLU A 216 -52.22 -77.24 6.66
N GLN A 217 -53.10 -76.61 7.43
CA GLN A 217 -53.20 -76.79 8.89
C GLN A 217 -53.93 -78.08 9.30
N THR A 218 -54.72 -78.69 8.41
CA THR A 218 -55.30 -80.03 8.65
C THR A 218 -54.35 -81.19 8.32
N GLY A 219 -53.28 -80.92 7.56
CA GLY A 219 -52.33 -81.95 7.11
C GLY A 219 -51.32 -82.45 8.15
N LYS A 220 -51.19 -81.78 9.30
CA LYS A 220 -50.34 -82.21 10.41
C LYS A 220 -50.94 -81.74 11.73
N LEU A 221 -51.64 -82.63 12.43
CA LEU A 221 -51.50 -82.85 13.88
C LEU A 221 -52.45 -83.96 14.34
N THR A 222 -51.85 -85.04 14.78
CA THR A 222 -52.44 -86.06 15.65
C THR A 222 -52.92 -85.42 16.95
N SER A 223 -54.19 -85.65 17.27
CA SER A 223 -54.81 -85.74 18.61
C SER A 223 -54.25 -84.84 19.74
N GLY A 224 -55.05 -83.86 20.18
CA GLY A 224 -54.95 -83.36 21.56
C GLY A 224 -55.53 -81.97 21.83
N ILE A 225 -56.76 -81.94 22.36
CA ILE A 225 -57.38 -80.95 23.29
C ILE A 225 -57.40 -79.45 22.89
N ASN A 226 -56.82 -79.03 21.76
CA ASN A 226 -56.92 -77.65 21.24
C ASN A 226 -58.11 -77.41 20.27
N ASP A 227 -59.04 -78.36 20.16
CA ASP A 227 -60.11 -78.39 19.14
C ASP A 227 -61.24 -77.35 19.28
N MET A 228 -61.23 -76.46 20.29
CA MET A 228 -62.28 -75.44 20.45
C MET A 228 -61.87 -74.04 19.96
N LEU A 229 -60.57 -73.72 19.97
CA LEU A 229 -60.05 -72.42 19.54
C LEU A 229 -59.69 -72.40 18.06
N THR A 230 -59.23 -73.52 17.51
CA THR A 230 -59.09 -73.71 16.06
C THR A 230 -60.46 -73.79 15.38
N ALA A 231 -61.44 -74.53 15.92
CA ALA A 231 -62.79 -74.61 15.34
C ALA A 231 -63.56 -73.26 15.31
N ALA A 232 -63.34 -72.38 16.29
CA ALA A 232 -63.92 -71.04 16.30
C ALA A 232 -63.26 -70.10 15.27
N GLN A 233 -61.98 -70.31 14.97
CA GLN A 233 -61.27 -69.57 13.91
C GLN A 233 -61.61 -70.12 12.51
N THR A 234 -61.91 -71.42 12.37
CA THR A 234 -62.42 -72.01 11.12
C THR A 234 -63.84 -71.53 10.78
N LEU A 235 -64.71 -71.35 11.77
CA LEU A 235 -66.06 -70.79 11.57
C LEU A 235 -66.02 -69.28 11.23
N ARG A 236 -65.10 -68.52 11.85
CA ARG A 236 -64.90 -67.09 11.51
C ARG A 236 -64.36 -66.90 10.10
N ALA A 237 -63.42 -67.75 9.65
CA ALA A 237 -62.88 -67.69 8.30
C ALA A 237 -63.90 -68.14 7.23
N GLY A 238 -64.74 -69.13 7.54
CA GLY A 238 -65.82 -69.61 6.68
C GLY A 238 -67.01 -68.64 6.57
N GLU A 239 -67.40 -67.97 7.67
CA GLU A 239 -68.39 -66.89 7.64
C GLU A 239 -67.86 -65.67 6.89
N LEU A 240 -66.59 -65.29 7.09
CA LEU A 240 -65.96 -64.18 6.33
C LEU A 240 -65.91 -64.48 4.84
N ALA A 241 -65.59 -65.71 4.44
CA ALA A 241 -65.57 -66.13 3.05
C ALA A 241 -66.97 -66.08 2.41
N LYS A 242 -68.00 -66.46 3.18
CA LYS A 242 -69.39 -66.45 2.71
C LYS A 242 -69.99 -65.04 2.66
N THR A 243 -69.68 -64.17 3.63
CA THR A 243 -70.05 -62.75 3.56
C THR A 243 -69.30 -62.04 2.46
N LEU A 244 -68.04 -62.40 2.17
CA LEU A 244 -67.29 -61.85 1.05
C LEU A 244 -67.83 -62.35 -0.30
N GLU A 245 -68.28 -63.60 -0.43
CA GLU A 245 -68.97 -64.09 -1.65
C GLU A 245 -70.35 -63.44 -1.83
N GLU A 246 -71.12 -63.28 -0.77
CA GLU A 246 -72.43 -62.63 -0.80
C GLU A 246 -72.26 -61.12 -1.09
N GLU A 247 -71.28 -60.44 -0.50
CA GLU A 247 -70.94 -59.05 -0.80
C GLU A 247 -70.30 -58.88 -2.19
N ASP A 248 -69.50 -59.83 -2.69
CA ASP A 248 -68.97 -59.82 -4.08
C ASP A 248 -70.11 -60.07 -5.08
N SER A 249 -71.11 -60.88 -4.73
CA SER A 249 -72.32 -61.07 -5.55
C SER A 249 -73.22 -59.82 -5.56
N LEU A 250 -73.36 -59.16 -4.40
CA LEU A 250 -74.15 -57.93 -4.25
C LEU A 250 -73.42 -56.73 -4.90
N ALA A 251 -72.08 -56.69 -4.80
CA ALA A 251 -71.23 -55.72 -5.47
C ALA A 251 -71.20 -55.94 -6.99
N ARG A 252 -71.22 -57.20 -7.47
CA ARG A 252 -71.40 -57.50 -8.91
C ARG A 252 -72.79 -57.09 -9.40
N GLN A 253 -73.85 -57.37 -8.65
CA GLN A 253 -75.21 -56.93 -9.01
C GLN A 253 -75.36 -55.41 -8.97
N PHE A 254 -74.74 -54.73 -8.01
CA PHE A 254 -74.68 -53.28 -7.93
C PHE A 254 -73.82 -52.69 -9.07
N ALA A 255 -72.68 -53.29 -9.40
CA ALA A 255 -71.83 -52.87 -10.52
C ALA A 255 -72.53 -53.10 -11.87
N GLU A 256 -73.24 -54.21 -12.07
CA GLU A 256 -74.04 -54.47 -13.27
C GLU A 256 -75.25 -53.52 -13.38
N ALA A 257 -75.88 -53.15 -12.26
CA ALA A 257 -76.95 -52.15 -12.23
C ALA A 257 -76.42 -50.73 -12.48
N ALA A 258 -75.27 -50.39 -11.91
CA ALA A 258 -74.57 -49.11 -12.11
C ALA A 258 -74.02 -48.95 -13.54
N LEU A 259 -73.59 -50.04 -14.18
CA LEU A 259 -73.17 -50.05 -15.59
C LEU A 259 -74.34 -49.93 -16.58
N LYS A 260 -75.57 -50.30 -16.17
CA LYS A 260 -76.78 -50.10 -16.99
C LYS A 260 -77.33 -48.67 -16.92
N ASP A 261 -76.96 -47.90 -15.88
CA ASP A 261 -77.29 -46.48 -15.77
C ASP A 261 -76.29 -45.63 -16.58
N HIS A 262 -76.77 -45.01 -17.65
CA HIS A 262 -75.93 -44.24 -18.57
C HIS A 262 -75.22 -43.06 -17.88
N ASN A 263 -75.80 -42.50 -16.81
CA ASN A 263 -75.17 -41.39 -16.09
C ASN A 263 -73.96 -41.84 -15.24
N ILE A 264 -74.01 -43.06 -14.71
CA ILE A 264 -72.91 -43.62 -13.90
C ILE A 264 -71.80 -44.13 -14.82
N ALA A 265 -72.14 -44.74 -15.96
CA ALA A 265 -71.18 -45.12 -17.00
C ALA A 265 -70.39 -43.90 -17.52
N ASP A 266 -71.06 -42.79 -17.86
CA ASP A 266 -70.40 -41.55 -18.31
C ASP A 266 -69.50 -40.93 -17.23
N LEU A 267 -69.90 -41.00 -15.95
CA LEU A 267 -69.08 -40.52 -14.83
C LEU A 267 -67.84 -41.41 -14.63
N LEU A 268 -67.98 -42.73 -14.77
CA LEU A 268 -66.85 -43.66 -14.69
C LEU A 268 -65.89 -43.47 -15.86
N GLU A 269 -66.38 -43.28 -17.09
CA GLU A 269 -65.53 -43.01 -18.26
C GLU A 269 -64.78 -41.68 -18.11
N ARG A 270 -65.43 -40.62 -17.58
CA ARG A 270 -64.75 -39.36 -17.24
C ARG A 270 -63.70 -39.53 -16.13
N GLN A 271 -63.99 -40.32 -15.10
CA GLN A 271 -63.02 -40.58 -14.03
C GLN A 271 -61.83 -41.41 -14.54
N ILE A 272 -62.06 -42.42 -15.38
CA ILE A 272 -61.00 -43.20 -16.02
C ILE A 272 -60.13 -42.28 -16.90
N GLN A 273 -60.74 -41.40 -17.68
CA GLN A 273 -60.01 -40.45 -18.50
C GLN A 273 -59.22 -39.43 -17.67
N ASN A 274 -59.77 -38.96 -16.55
CA ASN A 274 -59.08 -38.07 -15.62
C ASN A 274 -57.88 -38.75 -14.97
N ILE A 275 -58.05 -39.98 -14.45
CA ILE A 275 -56.96 -40.76 -13.86
C ILE A 275 -55.87 -41.04 -14.92
N ALA A 276 -56.25 -41.43 -16.14
CA ALA A 276 -55.30 -41.64 -17.22
C ALA A 276 -54.55 -40.35 -17.61
N GLU A 277 -55.20 -39.18 -17.60
CA GLU A 277 -54.51 -37.92 -17.87
C GLU A 277 -53.60 -37.51 -16.69
N GLU A 278 -54.03 -37.71 -15.45
CA GLU A 278 -53.20 -37.48 -14.26
C GLU A 278 -51.94 -38.36 -14.27
N GLU A 279 -52.07 -39.65 -14.59
CA GLU A 279 -50.93 -40.56 -14.75
C GLU A 279 -50.03 -40.15 -15.92
N ARG A 280 -50.59 -39.74 -17.06
CA ARG A 280 -49.80 -39.24 -18.20
C ARG A 280 -49.04 -37.97 -17.85
N VAL A 281 -49.65 -37.06 -17.09
CA VAL A 281 -49.00 -35.83 -16.61
C VAL A 281 -47.90 -36.17 -15.61
N ALA A 282 -48.15 -37.09 -14.67
CA ALA A 282 -47.16 -37.55 -13.71
C ALA A 282 -45.94 -38.20 -14.41
N LEU A 283 -46.18 -39.12 -15.35
CA LEU A 283 -45.12 -39.76 -16.13
C LEU A 283 -44.33 -38.75 -16.99
N ARG A 284 -45.02 -37.79 -17.63
CA ARG A 284 -44.34 -36.71 -18.37
C ARG A 284 -43.47 -35.85 -17.45
N ALA A 285 -43.96 -35.53 -16.26
CA ALA A 285 -43.22 -34.75 -15.27
C ALA A 285 -42.00 -35.52 -14.75
N GLU A 286 -42.12 -36.82 -14.49
CA GLU A 286 -41.01 -37.69 -14.10
C GLU A 286 -39.96 -37.80 -15.21
N HIS A 287 -40.38 -38.06 -16.45
CA HIS A 287 -39.47 -38.11 -17.59
C HIS A 287 -38.77 -36.76 -17.82
N HIS A 288 -39.48 -35.64 -17.71
CA HIS A 288 -38.89 -34.31 -17.85
C HIS A 288 -37.85 -34.07 -16.75
N LYS A 289 -38.17 -34.42 -15.50
CA LYS A 289 -37.25 -34.31 -14.37
C LYS A 289 -35.99 -35.18 -14.55
N LEU A 290 -36.13 -36.40 -15.07
CA LEU A 290 -34.98 -37.26 -15.36
C LEU A 290 -34.09 -36.66 -16.46
N LEU A 291 -34.69 -36.19 -17.56
CA LEU A 291 -33.96 -35.51 -18.63
C LEU A 291 -33.25 -34.24 -18.14
N ASP A 292 -33.92 -33.41 -17.34
CA ASP A 292 -33.32 -32.19 -16.77
C ASP A 292 -32.14 -32.52 -15.85
N ASN A 293 -32.26 -33.56 -15.03
CA ASN A 293 -31.18 -34.04 -14.20
C ASN A 293 -29.99 -34.52 -15.05
N GLU A 294 -30.23 -35.31 -16.09
CA GLU A 294 -29.18 -35.77 -17.02
C GLU A 294 -28.51 -34.60 -17.75
N PHE A 295 -29.28 -33.64 -18.28
CA PHE A 295 -28.76 -32.44 -18.94
C PHE A 295 -27.99 -31.55 -17.96
N SER A 296 -28.41 -31.46 -16.69
CA SER A 296 -27.69 -30.69 -15.68
C SER A 296 -26.36 -31.35 -15.32
N ALA A 297 -26.34 -32.69 -15.18
CA ALA A 297 -25.13 -33.45 -14.90
C ALA A 297 -24.14 -33.37 -16.06
N GLU A 298 -24.62 -33.50 -17.31
CA GLU A 298 -23.78 -33.38 -18.50
C GLU A 298 -23.23 -31.95 -18.68
N ARG A 299 -24.06 -30.91 -18.45
CA ARG A 299 -23.58 -29.52 -18.46
C ARG A 299 -22.53 -29.29 -17.38
N GLN A 300 -22.69 -29.87 -16.20
CA GLN A 300 -21.73 -29.77 -15.12
C GLN A 300 -20.40 -30.42 -15.49
N ARG A 301 -20.41 -31.65 -16.02
CA ARG A 301 -19.21 -32.34 -16.50
C ARG A 301 -18.47 -31.56 -17.59
N ARG A 302 -19.21 -30.97 -18.54
CA ARG A 302 -18.61 -30.13 -19.59
C ARG A 302 -17.99 -28.86 -19.04
N ARG A 303 -18.64 -28.21 -18.06
CA ARG A 303 -18.06 -27.04 -17.38
C ARG A 303 -16.78 -27.39 -16.66
N GLU A 304 -16.78 -28.48 -15.89
CA GLU A 304 -15.59 -28.96 -15.18
C GLU A 304 -14.46 -29.32 -16.15
N ALA A 305 -14.76 -29.99 -17.27
CA ALA A 305 -13.77 -30.29 -18.31
C ALA A 305 -13.17 -29.00 -18.90
N VAL A 306 -14.00 -28.03 -19.31
CA VAL A 306 -13.53 -26.74 -19.84
C VAL A 306 -12.73 -25.97 -18.81
N GLU A 307 -13.13 -25.97 -17.53
CA GLU A 307 -12.40 -25.29 -16.46
C GLU A 307 -11.02 -25.93 -16.24
N THR A 308 -10.92 -27.26 -16.32
CA THR A 308 -9.61 -27.96 -16.26
C THR A 308 -8.74 -27.66 -17.48
N GLU A 309 -9.31 -27.55 -18.68
CA GLU A 309 -8.58 -27.18 -19.90
C GLU A 309 -8.08 -25.73 -19.84
N ILE A 310 -8.93 -24.79 -19.39
CA ILE A 310 -8.55 -23.38 -19.19
C ILE A 310 -7.43 -23.29 -18.16
N ALA A 311 -7.55 -23.96 -17.02
CA ALA A 311 -6.52 -23.94 -15.98
C ALA A 311 -5.18 -24.53 -16.48
N ALA A 312 -5.23 -25.60 -17.27
CA ALA A 312 -4.05 -26.17 -17.90
C ALA A 312 -3.42 -25.19 -18.90
N PHE A 313 -4.23 -24.58 -19.77
CA PHE A 313 -3.78 -23.60 -20.76
C PHE A 313 -3.19 -22.33 -20.13
N GLU A 314 -3.82 -21.80 -19.08
CA GLU A 314 -3.30 -20.66 -18.34
C GLU A 314 -1.96 -21.00 -17.68
N LYS A 315 -1.82 -22.21 -17.13
CA LYS A 315 -0.56 -22.66 -16.53
C LYS A 315 0.55 -22.80 -17.58
N THR A 316 0.26 -23.39 -18.74
CA THR A 316 1.26 -23.49 -19.82
C THR A 316 1.67 -22.11 -20.34
N ARG A 317 0.70 -21.22 -20.60
CA ARG A 317 1.01 -19.85 -21.05
C ARG A 317 1.80 -19.05 -20.02
N LYS A 318 1.50 -19.19 -18.73
CA LYS A 318 2.28 -18.53 -17.66
C LYS A 318 3.71 -19.04 -17.64
N ASN A 319 3.93 -20.35 -17.74
CA ASN A 319 5.27 -20.92 -17.80
C ASN A 319 6.04 -20.44 -19.04
N GLU A 320 5.41 -20.41 -20.22
CA GLU A 320 6.01 -19.88 -21.46
C GLU A 320 6.45 -18.42 -21.29
N PHE A 321 5.59 -17.57 -20.73
CA PHE A 321 5.95 -16.18 -20.46
C PHE A 321 7.04 -16.03 -19.40
N GLU A 322 7.05 -16.86 -18.36
CA GLU A 322 8.12 -16.86 -17.36
C GLU A 322 9.47 -17.27 -17.97
N GLU A 323 9.47 -18.26 -18.87
CA GLU A 323 10.67 -18.67 -19.62
C GLU A 323 11.15 -17.58 -20.58
N GLU A 324 10.26 -16.94 -21.35
CA GLU A 324 10.59 -15.81 -22.22
C GLU A 324 11.17 -14.63 -21.41
N ILE A 325 10.57 -14.30 -20.27
CA ILE A 325 11.08 -13.23 -19.38
C ILE A 325 12.45 -13.61 -18.83
N ALA A 326 12.67 -14.87 -18.45
CA ALA A 326 13.97 -15.33 -17.95
C ALA A 326 15.06 -15.23 -19.04
N GLN A 327 14.75 -15.63 -20.27
CA GLN A 327 15.66 -15.52 -21.42
C GLN A 327 15.99 -14.07 -21.74
N LEU A 328 14.99 -13.18 -21.75
CA LEU A 328 15.19 -11.76 -22.00
C LEU A 328 16.06 -11.12 -20.91
N ARG A 329 15.82 -11.44 -19.63
CA ARG A 329 16.64 -10.97 -18.52
C ARG A 329 18.09 -11.45 -18.62
N GLN A 330 18.31 -12.71 -18.99
CA GLN A 330 19.66 -13.23 -19.17
C GLN A 330 20.38 -12.51 -20.31
N LEU A 331 19.71 -12.33 -21.46
CA LEU A 331 20.28 -11.65 -22.62
C LEU A 331 20.58 -10.16 -22.33
N GLU A 332 19.72 -9.49 -21.57
CA GLU A 332 19.96 -8.12 -21.10
C GLU A 332 21.13 -8.05 -20.12
N GLN A 333 21.23 -9.01 -19.19
CA GLN A 333 22.34 -9.09 -18.24
C GLN A 333 23.68 -9.36 -18.94
N GLU A 334 23.70 -10.22 -19.95
CA GLU A 334 24.88 -10.49 -20.78
C GLU A 334 25.31 -9.24 -21.56
N LYS A 335 24.36 -8.51 -22.17
CA LYS A 335 24.64 -7.22 -22.84
C LYS A 335 25.22 -6.20 -21.88
N LEU A 336 24.59 -6.01 -20.71
CA LEU A 336 25.07 -5.09 -19.69
C LEU A 336 26.47 -5.47 -19.19
N HIS A 337 26.76 -6.77 -19.07
CA HIS A 337 28.08 -7.22 -18.67
C HIS A 337 29.15 -6.90 -19.73
N ILE A 338 28.85 -7.16 -21.01
CA ILE A 338 29.74 -6.81 -22.13
C ILE A 338 29.97 -5.29 -22.15
N ASP A 339 28.91 -4.48 -22.15
CA ASP A 339 29.00 -3.01 -22.15
C ASP A 339 29.81 -2.49 -20.95
N PHE A 340 29.63 -3.09 -19.77
CA PHE A 340 30.40 -2.73 -18.58
C PHE A 340 31.88 -3.07 -18.74
N THR A 341 32.21 -4.25 -19.27
CA THR A 341 33.60 -4.65 -19.49
C THR A 341 34.29 -3.82 -20.57
N GLU A 342 33.57 -3.42 -21.63
CA GLU A 342 34.08 -2.52 -22.67
C GLU A 342 34.34 -1.12 -22.10
N LYS A 343 33.37 -0.54 -21.37
CA LYS A 343 33.56 0.75 -20.69
C LYS A 343 34.71 0.71 -19.70
N GLN A 344 34.84 -0.37 -18.93
CA GLN A 344 35.96 -0.52 -18.00
C GLN A 344 37.30 -0.56 -18.75
N ALA A 345 37.40 -1.31 -19.85
CA ALA A 345 38.61 -1.39 -20.66
C ALA A 345 38.97 -0.05 -21.31
N ASP A 346 37.98 0.72 -21.76
CA ASP A 346 38.19 2.05 -22.34
C ASP A 346 38.64 3.06 -21.28
N ILE A 347 38.03 3.07 -20.10
CA ILE A 347 38.47 3.90 -18.97
C ILE A 347 39.90 3.53 -18.55
N GLU A 348 40.23 2.24 -18.47
CA GLU A 348 41.60 1.82 -18.16
C GLU A 348 42.61 2.25 -19.24
N ARG A 349 42.19 2.26 -20.51
CA ARG A 349 43.03 2.72 -21.62
C ARG A 349 43.25 4.23 -21.54
N THR A 350 42.20 5.04 -21.31
CA THR A 350 42.34 6.49 -21.18
C THR A 350 43.18 6.86 -19.97
N LEU A 351 42.95 6.23 -18.81
CA LEU A 351 43.75 6.46 -17.61
C LEU A 351 45.22 6.09 -17.81
N LYS A 352 45.53 5.02 -18.54
CA LYS A 352 46.92 4.67 -18.87
C LYS A 352 47.57 5.71 -19.78
N GLN A 353 46.82 6.26 -20.72
CA GLN A 353 47.32 7.30 -21.62
C GLN A 353 47.54 8.62 -20.88
N GLU A 354 46.57 9.09 -20.10
CA GLU A 354 46.71 10.28 -19.27
C GLU A 354 47.87 10.15 -18.27
N LYS A 355 48.04 8.98 -17.66
CA LYS A 355 49.18 8.72 -16.78
C LYS A 355 50.50 8.86 -17.54
N ALA A 356 50.62 8.30 -18.73
CA ALA A 356 51.83 8.42 -19.54
C ALA A 356 52.11 9.87 -19.96
N ASP A 357 51.07 10.62 -20.32
CA ASP A 357 51.16 12.04 -20.69
C ASP A 357 51.61 12.88 -19.47
N LEU A 358 51.04 12.66 -18.30
CA LEU A 358 51.43 13.32 -17.05
C LEU A 358 52.86 12.96 -16.62
N GLU A 359 53.27 11.69 -16.75
CA GLU A 359 54.66 11.29 -16.48
C GLU A 359 55.64 11.97 -17.45
N SER A 360 55.25 12.14 -18.72
CA SER A 360 56.06 12.86 -19.71
C SER A 360 56.19 14.35 -19.36
N GLU A 361 55.12 14.99 -18.89
CA GLU A 361 55.12 16.39 -18.50
C GLU A 361 55.90 16.62 -17.21
N ILE A 362 55.78 15.72 -16.22
CA ILE A 362 56.60 15.74 -15.01
C ILE A 362 58.09 15.69 -15.37
N ASN A 363 58.48 14.82 -16.31
CA ASN A 363 59.87 14.74 -16.76
C ASN A 363 60.32 16.03 -17.45
N ARG A 364 59.49 16.61 -18.33
CA ARG A 364 59.79 17.91 -18.97
C ARG A 364 59.94 19.04 -17.95
N LEU A 365 59.04 19.12 -16.97
CA LEU A 365 59.10 20.12 -15.91
C LEU A 365 60.33 19.92 -15.02
N LYS A 366 60.71 18.68 -14.75
CA LYS A 366 61.92 18.35 -14.00
C LYS A 366 63.18 18.79 -14.75
N ASP A 367 63.25 18.55 -16.05
CA ASP A 367 64.35 19.01 -16.89
C ASP A 367 64.42 20.54 -16.92
N ALA A 368 63.29 21.22 -17.16
CA ALA A 368 63.21 22.68 -17.14
C ALA A 368 63.61 23.28 -15.78
N ASN A 369 63.24 22.63 -14.67
CA ASN A 369 63.64 23.08 -13.33
C ASN A 369 65.15 22.88 -13.10
N SER A 370 65.74 21.81 -13.65
CA SER A 370 67.18 21.60 -13.59
C SER A 370 67.95 22.67 -14.38
N ASP A 371 67.44 23.07 -15.55
CA ASP A 371 67.99 24.15 -16.37
C ASP A 371 67.88 25.50 -15.66
N LEU A 372 66.73 25.81 -15.07
CA LEU A 372 66.52 27.03 -14.29
C LEU A 372 67.43 27.08 -13.06
N CYS A 373 67.64 25.95 -12.37
CA CYS A 373 68.60 25.87 -11.27
C CYS A 373 70.03 26.18 -11.75
N ALA A 374 70.46 25.61 -12.88
CA ALA A 374 71.76 25.88 -13.46
C ALA A 374 71.92 27.35 -13.91
N GLN A 375 70.85 27.96 -14.46
CA GLN A 375 70.83 29.37 -14.82
C GLN A 375 70.91 30.28 -13.58
N ASN A 376 70.16 29.97 -12.52
CA ASN A 376 70.21 30.70 -11.27
C ASN A 376 71.62 30.64 -10.64
N GLU A 377 72.26 29.47 -10.67
CA GLU A 377 73.61 29.32 -10.13
C GLU A 377 74.64 30.12 -10.94
N ARG A 378 74.52 30.13 -12.29
CA ARG A 378 75.32 31.05 -13.12
C ARG A 378 75.08 32.52 -12.77
N GLN A 379 73.82 32.92 -12.61
CA GLN A 379 73.49 34.30 -12.23
C GLN A 379 74.05 34.66 -10.85
N ARG A 380 74.01 33.74 -9.88
CA ARG A 380 74.64 33.92 -8.56
C ARG A 380 76.15 34.08 -8.67
N GLN A 381 76.81 33.28 -9.50
CA GLN A 381 78.25 33.40 -9.75
C GLN A 381 78.60 34.75 -10.38
N ILE A 382 77.81 35.22 -11.36
CA ILE A 382 77.97 36.55 -11.98
C ILE A 382 77.71 37.66 -10.95
N LEU A 383 76.67 37.54 -10.12
CA LEU A 383 76.42 38.50 -9.05
C LEU A 383 77.56 38.53 -8.04
N ALA A 384 78.10 37.37 -7.67
CA ALA A 384 79.25 37.27 -6.76
C ALA A 384 80.50 37.93 -7.35
N SER A 385 80.79 37.74 -8.65
CA SER A 385 81.90 38.42 -9.32
C SER A 385 81.69 39.93 -9.39
N LEU A 386 80.48 40.38 -9.72
CA LEU A 386 80.11 41.81 -9.75
C LEU A 386 80.16 42.45 -8.36
N THR A 387 79.79 41.72 -7.29
CA THR A 387 79.96 42.21 -5.92
C THR A 387 81.43 42.31 -5.53
N CYS A 388 82.27 41.37 -5.94
CA CYS A 388 83.72 41.45 -5.72
C CYS A 388 84.33 42.64 -6.49
N GLU A 389 83.95 42.84 -7.76
CA GLU A 389 84.33 44.03 -8.54
C GLU A 389 83.85 45.32 -7.89
N ARG A 390 82.60 45.34 -7.38
CA ARG A 390 82.07 46.46 -6.61
C ARG A 390 82.88 46.72 -5.34
N GLU A 391 83.27 45.69 -4.60
CA GLU A 391 84.09 45.83 -3.39
C GLU A 391 85.48 46.38 -3.72
N VAL A 392 86.10 45.94 -4.81
CA VAL A 392 87.37 46.50 -5.32
C VAL A 392 87.20 47.96 -5.75
N CYS A 393 86.12 48.28 -6.45
CA CYS A 393 85.78 49.66 -6.82
C CYS A 393 85.42 50.52 -5.61
N LEU A 394 84.80 49.97 -4.57
CA LEU A 394 84.55 50.66 -3.31
C LEU A 394 85.84 50.90 -2.55
N ALA A 395 86.78 49.97 -2.55
CA ALA A 395 88.11 50.17 -1.95
C ALA A 395 88.90 51.28 -2.66
N SER A 396 88.81 51.37 -3.99
CA SER A 396 89.40 52.49 -4.75
C SER A 396 88.63 53.80 -4.56
N LEU A 397 87.31 53.74 -4.39
CA LEU A 397 86.50 54.90 -4.01
C LEU A 397 86.86 55.38 -2.61
N THR A 398 87.12 54.50 -1.63
CA THR A 398 87.53 54.89 -0.28
C THR A 398 88.89 55.58 -0.24
N ASP A 399 89.83 55.22 -1.12
CA ASP A 399 91.13 55.91 -1.28
C ASP A 399 90.96 57.31 -1.93
N VAL A 400 89.91 57.48 -2.75
CA VAL A 400 89.49 58.78 -3.31
C VAL A 400 88.65 59.58 -2.30
N GLU A 401 87.85 58.91 -1.47
CA GLU A 401 87.07 59.47 -0.37
C GLU A 401 87.97 59.95 0.76
N GLU A 402 89.09 59.28 1.10
CA GLU A 402 90.07 59.83 2.05
C GLU A 402 90.69 61.14 1.53
N ARG A 403 90.96 61.22 0.22
CA ARG A 403 91.48 62.45 -0.43
C ARG A 403 90.43 63.56 -0.54
N THR A 404 89.14 63.22 -0.60
CA THR A 404 88.03 64.19 -0.64
C THR A 404 87.46 64.50 0.74
N ALA A 405 87.61 63.64 1.75
CA ALA A 405 87.31 63.86 3.16
C ALA A 405 88.23 64.94 3.76
N GLN A 406 89.49 65.00 3.31
CA GLN A 406 90.38 66.13 3.62
C GLN A 406 89.86 67.47 3.08
N ALA A 407 89.05 67.46 2.01
CA ALA A 407 88.43 68.65 1.41
C ALA A 407 86.98 68.90 1.90
N GLN A 408 86.27 67.87 2.37
CA GLN A 408 84.91 67.93 2.90
C GLN A 408 84.84 68.27 4.39
N ILE A 409 85.89 68.05 5.20
CA ILE A 409 85.97 68.56 6.59
C ILE A 409 85.82 70.11 6.66
N GLU A 410 86.14 70.83 5.59
CA GLU A 410 85.92 72.28 5.47
C GLU A 410 84.48 72.65 5.04
N LEU A 411 83.72 71.73 4.44
CA LEU A 411 82.33 71.92 3.96
C LEU A 411 81.27 71.31 4.91
N GLU A 412 81.64 70.32 5.74
CA GLU A 412 80.79 69.58 6.68
C GLU A 412 80.30 70.44 7.87
N LYS A 413 80.89 71.63 8.10
CA LYS A 413 80.41 72.58 9.13
C LYS A 413 79.05 73.23 8.79
N ILE A 414 78.54 73.09 7.57
CA ILE A 414 77.36 73.84 7.10
C ILE A 414 76.10 72.96 6.88
N ASN A 415 76.22 71.65 6.65
CA ASN A 415 75.07 70.84 6.17
C ASN A 415 74.48 69.82 7.18
N ILE A 416 74.95 69.79 8.43
CA ILE A 416 74.45 68.88 9.48
C ILE A 416 73.07 69.30 10.05
N ALA A 417 72.47 70.42 9.61
CA ALA A 417 71.23 70.94 10.19
C ALA A 417 69.91 70.52 9.50
N ILE A 418 69.92 69.87 8.32
CA ILE A 418 68.66 69.60 7.59
C ILE A 418 68.72 68.24 6.90
N ALA A 419 68.00 67.26 7.46
CA ALA A 419 67.29 66.16 6.76
C ALA A 419 67.29 64.83 7.53
N GLU A 420 67.74 64.80 8.78
CA GLU A 420 67.53 63.66 9.69
C GLU A 420 66.13 63.70 10.36
N LYS A 421 65.10 64.06 9.58
CA LYS A 421 63.68 63.98 9.96
C LYS A 421 62.99 62.87 9.16
N THR A 422 63.49 61.66 9.37
CA THR A 422 62.68 60.50 9.81
C THR A 422 61.26 60.45 9.23
N ARG A 423 61.05 59.64 8.18
CA ARG A 423 60.53 58.26 8.27
C ARG A 423 59.21 58.15 9.05
N ARG A 424 58.09 57.96 8.35
CA ARG A 424 56.94 57.15 8.80
C ARG A 424 56.24 56.45 7.62
N MET A 425 56.15 55.13 7.76
CA MET A 425 55.22 54.15 7.18
C MET A 425 55.19 53.95 5.66
N THR A 426 56.02 53.01 5.21
CA THR A 426 55.90 52.33 3.93
C THR A 426 54.83 51.24 4.02
N TYR A 427 53.72 51.41 3.29
CA TYR A 427 52.87 50.30 2.85
C TYR A 427 53.73 49.37 2.00
N SER A 428 54.03 48.16 2.47
CA SER A 428 54.89 47.24 1.74
C SER A 428 54.52 45.79 2.02
N ALA A 429 53.43 45.32 1.40
CA ALA A 429 53.23 43.90 1.07
C ALA A 429 52.04 43.69 0.11
N LEU A 430 51.71 44.65 -0.77
CA LEU A 430 50.71 44.43 -1.80
C LEU A 430 51.42 44.23 -3.14
N PRO A 431 51.24 43.08 -3.82
CA PRO A 431 51.54 43.00 -5.24
C PRO A 431 50.73 44.08 -5.95
N GLU A 432 51.41 44.99 -6.63
CA GLU A 432 50.76 46.04 -7.40
C GLU A 432 49.99 45.41 -8.57
N VAL A 433 48.69 45.66 -8.64
CA VAL A 433 47.88 45.29 -9.81
C VAL A 433 48.37 46.14 -10.98
N ARG A 434 49.22 45.55 -11.82
CA ARG A 434 49.68 46.22 -13.05
C ARG A 434 48.47 46.43 -13.94
N LEU A 435 48.08 47.67 -14.15
CA LEU A 435 47.04 48.00 -15.10
C LEU A 435 47.58 47.88 -16.54
N PRO A 436 46.78 47.37 -17.50
CA PRO A 436 47.16 47.40 -18.90
C PRO A 436 47.24 48.85 -19.41
N ALA A 437 47.89 49.02 -20.57
CA ALA A 437 47.85 50.30 -21.29
C ALA A 437 46.38 50.70 -21.52
N GLN A 438 46.08 51.98 -21.30
CA GLN A 438 44.72 52.50 -21.41
C GLN A 438 44.17 52.25 -22.82
N ALA A 439 43.06 51.54 -22.91
CA ALA A 439 42.40 51.25 -24.17
C ALA A 439 41.56 52.45 -24.65
N ARG A 440 40.99 52.37 -25.85
CA ARG A 440 40.07 53.40 -26.35
C ARG A 440 38.83 53.44 -25.43
N VAL A 441 38.51 54.63 -24.92
CA VAL A 441 37.27 54.85 -24.17
C VAL A 441 36.08 54.83 -25.13
N VAL A 442 35.05 54.06 -24.81
CA VAL A 442 33.83 53.91 -25.61
C VAL A 442 32.59 54.23 -24.77
N SER A 443 31.64 54.94 -25.36
CA SER A 443 30.33 55.17 -24.74
C SER A 443 29.45 53.91 -24.75
N CYS A 444 28.35 53.90 -24.01
CA CYS A 444 27.37 52.80 -24.07
C CYS A 444 26.80 52.58 -25.50
N GLU A 445 26.56 53.65 -26.27
CA GLU A 445 26.07 53.53 -27.65
C GLU A 445 27.09 52.86 -28.58
N GLU A 446 28.34 53.30 -28.49
CA GLU A 446 29.44 52.71 -29.25
C GLU A 446 29.69 51.25 -28.83
N PHE A 447 29.60 50.94 -27.54
CA PHE A 447 29.71 49.58 -27.03
C PHE A 447 28.65 48.66 -27.65
N GLY A 448 27.40 49.10 -27.72
CA GLY A 448 26.33 48.33 -28.34
C GLY A 448 26.56 48.06 -29.84
N HIS A 449 27.19 48.99 -30.56
CA HIS A 449 27.63 48.76 -31.93
C HIS A 449 28.76 47.72 -32.00
N ILE A 450 29.77 47.82 -31.13
CA ILE A 450 30.89 46.87 -31.05
C ILE A 450 30.39 45.46 -30.75
N VAL A 451 29.42 45.29 -29.85
CA VAL A 451 28.81 44.00 -29.53
C VAL A 451 28.06 43.43 -30.74
N ARG A 452 27.30 44.26 -31.46
CA ARG A 452 26.57 43.84 -32.68
C ARG A 452 27.52 43.35 -33.77
N GLU A 453 28.65 44.00 -33.96
CA GLU A 453 29.66 43.61 -34.96
C GLU A 453 30.64 42.52 -34.48
N ASN A 454 30.61 42.18 -33.20
CA ASN A 454 31.53 41.19 -32.64
C ASN A 454 31.36 39.83 -33.34
N LYS A 455 32.49 39.26 -33.76
CA LYS A 455 32.53 37.98 -34.49
C LYS A 455 32.72 36.76 -33.59
N LEU A 456 33.07 36.95 -32.33
CA LEU A 456 33.27 35.87 -31.35
C LEU A 456 31.96 35.46 -30.67
N LEU A 457 31.00 36.37 -30.57
CA LEU A 457 29.70 36.11 -29.96
C LEU A 457 28.68 35.59 -30.98
N THR A 458 27.89 34.59 -30.59
CA THR A 458 26.69 34.16 -31.32
C THR A 458 25.60 35.26 -31.24
N PRO A 459 24.53 35.19 -32.05
CA PRO A 459 23.41 36.12 -31.91
C PRO A 459 22.84 36.19 -30.49
N ASP A 460 22.72 35.03 -29.81
CA ASP A 460 22.27 34.98 -28.42
C ASP A 460 23.33 35.54 -27.45
N GLY A 461 24.62 35.28 -27.71
CA GLY A 461 25.70 35.84 -26.91
C GLY A 461 25.81 37.36 -26.97
N LYS A 462 25.47 37.97 -28.10
CA LYS A 462 25.38 39.44 -28.24
C LYS A 462 24.28 40.03 -27.36
N ILE A 463 23.15 39.33 -27.30
CA ILE A 463 22.02 39.74 -26.45
C ILE A 463 22.40 39.58 -24.98
N LEU A 464 23.03 38.47 -24.60
CA LEU A 464 23.50 38.23 -23.24
C LEU A 464 24.58 39.22 -22.80
N MET A 465 25.51 39.61 -23.68
CA MET A 465 26.52 40.65 -23.37
C MET A 465 25.88 42.00 -23.03
N THR A 466 24.84 42.37 -23.79
CA THR A 466 24.10 43.61 -23.55
C THR A 466 23.32 43.55 -22.24
N GLN A 467 22.67 42.42 -21.95
CA GLN A 467 21.95 42.20 -20.69
C GLN A 467 22.90 42.17 -19.48
N PHE A 468 24.02 41.48 -19.61
CA PHE A 468 25.06 41.36 -18.59
C PHE A 468 25.56 42.73 -18.16
N LEU A 469 25.91 43.58 -19.11
CA LEU A 469 26.39 44.92 -18.81
C LEU A 469 25.29 45.79 -18.19
N ALA A 470 24.08 45.76 -18.74
CA ALA A 470 22.98 46.57 -18.22
C ALA A 470 22.59 46.22 -16.77
N LEU A 471 22.66 44.94 -16.41
CA LEU A 471 22.45 44.49 -15.02
C LEU A 471 23.49 45.12 -14.09
N MET A 472 24.78 45.08 -14.44
CA MET A 472 25.83 45.69 -13.62
C MET A 472 25.68 47.21 -13.51
N LEU A 473 25.32 47.90 -14.61
CA LEU A 473 25.09 49.35 -14.59
C LEU A 473 23.87 49.76 -13.75
N ALA A 474 22.86 48.89 -13.67
CA ALA A 474 21.70 49.08 -12.81
C ALA A 474 22.01 48.85 -11.32
N GLY A 475 23.21 48.41 -10.97
CA GLY A 475 23.61 48.08 -9.61
C GLY A 475 23.20 46.66 -9.18
N GLU A 476 22.94 45.77 -10.14
CA GLU A 476 22.85 44.34 -9.89
C GLU A 476 24.23 43.67 -9.94
N CYS A 477 24.33 42.50 -9.31
CA CYS A 477 25.46 41.60 -9.45
C CYS A 477 24.95 40.31 -10.13
N PRO A 478 25.04 40.19 -11.48
CA PRO A 478 24.59 39.01 -12.19
C PRO A 478 25.50 37.81 -11.89
N LEU A 479 24.89 36.64 -11.70
CA LEU A 479 25.60 35.38 -11.48
C LEU A 479 25.68 34.60 -12.79
N LEU A 480 26.89 34.31 -13.24
CA LEU A 480 27.15 33.60 -14.49
C LEU A 480 27.37 32.12 -14.21
N SER A 481 26.83 31.26 -15.07
CA SER A 481 26.88 29.81 -14.90
C SER A 481 26.91 29.11 -16.25
N GLY A 482 27.59 27.96 -16.35
CA GLY A 482 27.64 27.17 -17.56
C GLY A 482 29.05 27.10 -18.16
N PRO A 483 29.27 26.18 -19.12
CA PRO A 483 30.60 25.81 -19.59
C PRO A 483 31.34 26.94 -20.33
N GLU A 484 30.61 27.86 -20.97
CA GLU A 484 31.19 28.96 -21.76
C GLU A 484 31.45 30.24 -20.94
N THR A 485 31.22 30.21 -19.62
CA THR A 485 31.45 31.34 -18.71
C THR A 485 32.86 31.95 -18.82
N PRO A 486 33.98 31.17 -18.79
CA PRO A 486 35.31 31.76 -18.89
C PRO A 486 35.57 32.45 -20.23
N ASP A 487 35.09 31.87 -21.34
CA ASP A 487 35.26 32.44 -22.68
C ASP A 487 34.44 33.71 -22.86
N PHE A 488 33.19 33.72 -22.38
CA PHE A 488 32.36 34.91 -22.36
C PHE A 488 32.98 36.04 -21.53
N LEU A 489 33.55 35.73 -20.36
CA LEU A 489 34.24 36.70 -19.51
C LEU A 489 35.52 37.25 -20.17
N ALA A 490 36.29 36.43 -20.89
CA ALA A 490 37.45 36.92 -21.64
C ALA A 490 37.06 37.93 -22.74
N ILE A 491 35.93 37.69 -23.43
CA ILE A 491 35.37 38.64 -24.40
C ILE A 491 34.88 39.90 -23.66
N ALA A 492 34.18 39.76 -22.55
CA ALA A 492 33.71 40.88 -21.73
C ALA A 492 34.86 41.76 -21.24
N GLU A 493 35.96 41.16 -20.77
CA GLU A 493 37.17 41.87 -20.32
C GLU A 493 37.76 42.73 -21.42
N SER A 494 37.89 42.17 -22.63
CA SER A 494 38.39 42.89 -23.81
C SER A 494 37.52 44.11 -24.14
N LEU A 495 36.20 43.95 -24.08
CA LEU A 495 35.24 44.97 -24.47
C LEU A 495 34.97 46.04 -23.39
N ILE A 496 35.03 45.68 -22.11
CA ILE A 496 34.58 46.54 -21.00
C ILE A 496 35.77 47.18 -20.25
N SER A 497 36.83 46.41 -19.98
CA SER A 497 37.86 46.77 -18.98
C SER A 497 39.28 46.64 -19.52
N SER A 498 39.50 47.07 -20.77
CA SER A 498 40.83 47.09 -21.41
C SER A 498 41.55 45.73 -21.45
N GLY A 499 40.80 44.63 -21.46
CA GLY A 499 41.32 43.26 -21.51
C GLY A 499 41.82 42.70 -20.18
N ARG A 500 41.42 43.29 -19.03
CA ARG A 500 41.67 42.69 -17.71
C ARG A 500 40.48 42.85 -16.77
N SER A 501 40.22 41.83 -15.97
CA SER A 501 39.35 41.90 -14.80
C SER A 501 40.16 41.79 -13.51
N ILE A 502 39.55 42.18 -12.41
CA ILE A 502 40.01 41.86 -11.06
C ILE A 502 39.24 40.63 -10.59
N ARG A 503 39.97 39.56 -10.28
CA ARG A 503 39.37 38.28 -9.90
C ARG A 503 39.63 38.02 -8.42
N GLN A 504 38.59 37.61 -7.71
CA GLN A 504 38.66 37.16 -6.33
C GLN A 504 37.91 35.84 -6.19
N ILE A 505 38.61 34.78 -5.79
CA ILE A 505 38.00 33.47 -5.56
C ILE A 505 37.23 33.51 -4.25
N ALA A 506 35.95 33.13 -4.28
CA ALA A 506 35.15 32.99 -3.09
C ALA A 506 35.63 31.81 -2.24
N ASP A 507 35.77 32.00 -0.93
CA ASP A 507 36.23 31.00 0.02
C ASP A 507 35.35 31.03 1.29
N PRO A 508 35.41 29.97 2.13
CA PRO A 508 34.54 29.87 3.31
C PRO A 508 34.77 30.96 4.37
N THR A 509 35.83 31.75 4.27
CA THR A 509 36.11 32.85 5.22
C THR A 509 35.34 34.13 4.87
N MET A 510 34.78 34.23 3.66
CA MET A 510 33.90 35.32 3.27
C MET A 510 32.46 35.06 3.70
N ILE A 511 32.08 35.70 4.80
CA ILE A 511 30.75 35.52 5.43
C ILE A 511 29.95 36.83 5.36
N SER A 512 30.61 37.96 5.56
CA SER A 512 30.01 39.29 5.57
C SER A 512 30.41 40.11 4.33
N CYS A 513 29.64 41.16 4.03
CA CYS A 513 29.96 42.07 2.92
C CYS A 513 31.32 42.76 3.10
N GLU A 514 31.81 42.93 4.33
CA GLU A 514 33.11 43.57 4.57
C GLU A 514 34.29 42.66 4.26
N ASP A 515 34.09 41.34 4.33
CA ASP A 515 35.11 40.35 3.98
C ASP A 515 35.47 40.40 2.48
N LEU A 516 34.59 40.98 1.65
CA LEU A 516 34.86 41.23 0.23
C LEU A 516 35.97 42.26 0.02
N TRP A 517 36.10 43.24 0.93
CA TRP A 517 37.04 44.36 0.80
C TRP A 517 38.32 44.11 1.60
N VAL A 518 38.19 43.43 2.74
CA VAL A 518 39.28 43.22 3.69
C VAL A 518 39.24 41.78 4.18
N ARG A 519 40.35 41.05 4.11
CA ARG A 519 40.41 39.67 4.59
C ARG A 519 40.21 39.60 6.11
N ALA A 520 39.32 38.70 6.53
CA ALA A 520 39.09 38.38 7.93
C ALA A 520 40.40 37.92 8.61
N GLY A 521 40.70 38.49 9.78
CA GLY A 521 41.79 38.07 10.67
C GLY A 521 43.13 38.79 10.49
N ASN A 522 43.46 39.32 9.31
CA ASN A 522 44.71 40.07 9.08
C ASN A 522 44.53 41.48 8.53
N ASN A 523 43.28 41.89 8.28
CA ASN A 523 42.91 43.21 7.77
C ASN A 523 43.64 43.62 6.47
N MET A 524 44.08 42.64 5.67
CA MET A 524 44.70 42.93 4.37
C MET A 524 43.62 43.24 3.33
N ALA A 525 43.85 44.28 2.55
CA ALA A 525 43.02 44.61 1.40
C ALA A 525 42.91 43.43 0.43
N THR A 526 41.69 43.18 -0.06
CA THR A 526 41.43 42.19 -1.11
C THR A 526 41.68 42.78 -2.51
N PRO A 527 41.75 41.94 -3.56
CA PRO A 527 41.80 42.42 -4.94
C PRO A 527 40.61 43.36 -5.27
N LEU A 528 39.41 43.06 -4.77
CA LEU A 528 38.24 43.92 -4.98
C LEU A 528 38.43 45.32 -4.40
N TYR A 529 39.02 45.44 -3.21
CA TYR A 529 39.31 46.75 -2.61
C TYR A 529 40.34 47.54 -3.43
N GLN A 530 41.36 46.87 -3.98
CA GLN A 530 42.28 47.53 -4.91
C GLN A 530 41.56 48.02 -6.16
N GLY A 531 40.65 47.23 -6.72
CA GLY A 531 39.81 47.62 -7.85
C GLY A 531 38.93 48.83 -7.57
N LEU A 532 38.33 48.88 -6.39
CA LEU A 532 37.53 50.00 -5.94
C LEU A 532 38.36 51.29 -5.92
N LEU A 533 39.55 51.26 -5.31
CA LEU A 533 40.47 52.41 -5.28
C LEU A 533 40.87 52.88 -6.69
N LEU A 534 41.04 51.96 -7.64
CA LEU A 534 41.36 52.29 -9.03
C LEU A 534 40.18 52.93 -9.77
N SER A 535 38.95 52.55 -9.45
CA SER A 535 37.74 53.16 -10.00
C SER A 535 37.41 54.53 -9.40
N GLU A 536 37.90 54.83 -8.19
CA GLU A 536 37.76 56.13 -7.49
C GLU A 536 38.92 57.10 -7.74
N ALA A 537 39.98 56.66 -8.41
CA ALA A 537 41.17 57.47 -8.65
C ALA A 537 40.85 58.73 -9.49
N SER A 538 41.73 59.75 -9.43
CA SER A 538 41.58 61.00 -10.18
C SER A 538 41.43 60.82 -11.69
N CYS A 539 41.93 59.70 -12.23
CA CYS A 539 41.64 59.23 -13.59
C CYS A 539 40.94 57.87 -13.45
N PRO A 540 39.60 57.86 -13.31
CA PRO A 540 38.87 56.68 -12.90
C PRO A 540 38.84 55.66 -14.04
N ARG A 541 39.22 54.42 -13.73
CA ARG A 541 39.18 53.32 -14.70
C ARG A 541 37.94 52.48 -14.56
N THR A 542 37.50 51.90 -15.67
CA THR A 542 36.43 50.90 -15.66
C THR A 542 37.00 49.53 -15.33
N ILE A 543 36.54 48.99 -14.20
CA ILE A 543 37.02 47.75 -13.62
C ILE A 543 35.89 46.75 -13.67
N LEU A 544 36.12 45.64 -14.37
CA LEU A 544 35.30 44.44 -14.27
C LEU A 544 35.83 43.59 -13.11
N ALA A 545 35.05 43.47 -12.05
CA ALA A 545 35.35 42.69 -10.87
C ALA A 545 34.55 41.37 -10.90
N ILE A 546 35.26 40.25 -10.82
CA ILE A 546 34.69 38.90 -10.92
C ILE A 546 34.93 38.19 -9.60
N ILE A 547 33.84 37.82 -8.93
CA ILE A 547 33.88 36.94 -7.76
C ILE A 547 33.69 35.51 -8.25
N GLU A 548 34.75 34.73 -8.25
CA GLU A 548 34.74 33.37 -8.78
C GLU A 548 34.20 32.39 -7.75
N ARG A 549 33.41 31.40 -8.19
CA ARG A 549 32.91 30.29 -7.36
C ARG A 549 32.16 30.77 -6.12
N VAL A 550 31.24 31.70 -6.31
CA VAL A 550 30.49 32.38 -5.23
C VAL A 550 29.86 31.38 -4.24
N GLU A 551 29.44 30.22 -4.74
CA GLU A 551 28.87 29.12 -3.99
C GLU A 551 29.82 28.46 -2.97
N CYS A 552 31.12 28.70 -3.05
CA CYS A 552 32.12 28.24 -2.09
C CYS A 552 32.22 29.12 -0.84
N SER A 553 31.44 30.20 -0.78
CA SER A 553 31.33 31.12 0.35
C SER A 553 29.91 31.18 0.90
N ALA A 554 29.68 31.90 2.01
CA ALA A 554 28.34 32.06 2.57
C ALA A 554 27.57 33.20 1.86
N ALA A 555 27.47 33.11 0.54
CA ALA A 555 27.01 34.20 -0.34
C ALA A 555 25.60 34.70 -0.08
N ARG A 556 24.70 33.82 0.41
CA ARG A 556 23.37 34.20 0.88
C ARG A 556 23.36 35.35 1.92
N PHE A 557 24.45 35.54 2.66
CA PHE A 557 24.53 36.60 3.67
C PHE A 557 25.15 37.89 3.14
N TRP A 558 26.22 37.79 2.35
CA TRP A 558 26.96 38.97 1.89
C TRP A 558 26.44 39.55 0.56
N LEU A 559 25.92 38.71 -0.35
CA LEU A 559 25.49 39.16 -1.68
C LEU A 559 24.27 40.09 -1.65
N PRO A 560 23.24 39.86 -0.80
CA PRO A 560 22.15 40.84 -0.64
C PRO A 560 22.64 42.20 -0.14
N ALA A 561 23.59 42.21 0.81
CA ALA A 561 24.18 43.45 1.32
C ALA A 561 25.02 44.18 0.26
N LEU A 562 25.79 43.44 -0.55
CA LEU A 562 26.51 43.99 -1.69
C LEU A 562 25.56 44.62 -2.72
N LYS A 563 24.47 43.92 -3.08
CA LYS A 563 23.43 44.46 -3.97
C LYS A 563 22.80 45.73 -3.41
N GLY A 564 22.56 45.78 -2.10
CA GLY A 564 22.06 46.98 -1.41
C GLY A 564 22.98 48.19 -1.61
N ARG A 565 24.30 48.01 -1.44
CA ARG A 565 25.32 49.06 -1.64
C ARG A 565 25.43 49.49 -3.11
N LEU A 566 25.41 48.53 -4.04
CA LEU A 566 25.41 48.81 -5.48
C LEU A 566 24.16 49.61 -5.91
N HIS A 567 22.99 49.25 -5.38
CA HIS A 567 21.74 49.96 -5.65
C HIS A 567 21.74 51.37 -5.07
N GLY A 568 22.27 51.53 -3.85
CA GLY A 568 22.39 52.81 -3.15
C GLY A 568 23.35 53.80 -3.83
N GLY A 569 24.21 53.32 -4.73
CA GLY A 569 25.23 54.14 -5.37
C GLY A 569 26.45 54.38 -4.48
N ASP A 570 26.67 53.52 -3.48
CA ASP A 570 27.83 53.59 -2.56
C ASP A 570 29.14 53.21 -3.25
N LEU A 571 29.06 52.61 -4.44
CA LEU A 571 30.19 52.19 -5.25
C LEU A 571 30.23 52.96 -6.58
N PRO A 572 31.42 53.27 -7.12
CA PRO A 572 31.55 53.96 -8.39
C PRO A 572 30.87 53.18 -9.52
N ARG A 573 30.18 53.88 -10.43
CA ARG A 573 29.49 53.24 -11.57
C ARG A 573 30.44 52.53 -12.56
N ARG A 574 31.72 52.90 -12.54
CA ARG A 574 32.80 52.24 -13.31
C ARG A 574 33.32 50.95 -12.65
N PHE A 575 32.85 50.63 -11.44
CA PHE A 575 33.18 49.40 -10.73
C PHE A 575 32.05 48.38 -10.96
N LEU A 576 32.23 47.54 -11.99
CA LEU A 576 31.23 46.57 -12.43
C LEU A 576 31.50 45.23 -11.77
N ILE A 577 30.54 44.65 -11.07
CA ILE A 577 30.74 43.40 -10.31
C ILE A 577 29.84 42.30 -10.84
N CYS A 578 30.41 41.12 -11.07
CA CYS A 578 29.66 39.89 -11.34
C CYS A 578 30.19 38.71 -10.54
N GLY A 579 29.35 37.69 -10.36
CA GLY A 579 29.74 36.43 -9.73
C GLY A 579 29.74 35.28 -10.74
N THR A 580 30.52 34.23 -10.48
CA THR A 580 30.41 32.95 -11.20
C THR A 580 29.97 31.83 -10.28
N ILE A 581 29.19 30.89 -10.83
CA ILE A 581 28.79 29.63 -10.20
C ILE A 581 29.39 28.50 -11.03
N GLU A 582 30.26 27.70 -10.43
CA GLU A 582 30.86 26.54 -11.08
C GLU A 582 30.07 25.26 -10.78
N ASN A 583 29.68 25.06 -9.52
CA ASN A 583 28.83 23.94 -9.10
C ASN A 583 27.38 24.37 -8.86
N GLU A 584 26.51 24.12 -9.83
CA GLU A 584 25.09 24.50 -9.75
C GLU A 584 24.25 23.64 -8.81
N ASP A 585 24.74 22.45 -8.44
CA ASP A 585 24.01 21.45 -7.66
C ASP A 585 24.24 21.59 -6.15
N CYS A 586 25.08 22.54 -5.73
CA CYS A 586 25.35 22.75 -4.31
C CYS A 586 24.22 23.54 -3.62
N GLU A 587 24.04 23.31 -2.32
CA GLU A 587 22.96 23.93 -1.53
C GLU A 587 22.99 25.47 -1.58
N GLU A 588 24.19 26.07 -1.51
CA GLU A 588 24.32 27.52 -1.61
C GLU A 588 23.95 28.03 -3.01
N ALA A 589 24.34 27.34 -4.09
CA ALA A 589 23.91 27.72 -5.44
C ALA A 589 22.39 27.64 -5.60
N GLU A 590 21.73 26.60 -5.05
CA GLU A 590 20.26 26.49 -5.05
C GLU A 590 19.61 27.67 -4.31
N LYS A 591 20.11 28.02 -3.13
CA LYS A 591 19.59 29.17 -2.36
C LYS A 591 19.81 30.50 -3.08
N MET A 592 20.89 30.63 -3.84
CA MET A 592 21.14 31.80 -4.67
C MET A 592 20.20 31.88 -5.88
N LYS A 593 19.74 30.75 -6.44
CA LYS A 593 18.77 30.72 -7.56
C LYS A 593 17.42 31.35 -7.18
N GLU A 594 17.02 31.23 -5.91
CA GLU A 594 15.78 31.80 -5.39
C GLU A 594 15.82 33.35 -5.35
N GLN A 595 16.99 33.95 -5.09
CA GLN A 595 17.09 35.36 -4.70
C GLN A 595 17.90 36.26 -5.65
N HIS A 596 18.62 35.68 -6.62
CA HIS A 596 19.56 36.42 -7.45
C HIS A 596 19.44 36.10 -8.95
N LEU A 597 19.56 37.15 -9.76
CA LEU A 597 19.53 37.07 -11.23
C LEU A 597 20.73 36.28 -11.75
N ARG A 598 20.44 35.29 -12.57
CA ARG A 598 21.41 34.37 -13.14
C ARG A 598 21.37 34.42 -14.67
N LEU A 599 22.53 34.40 -15.30
CA LEU A 599 22.70 34.31 -16.74
C LEU A 599 23.38 32.99 -17.09
N ARG A 600 22.69 32.14 -17.86
CA ARG A 600 23.20 30.84 -18.29
C ARG A 600 24.01 31.00 -19.58
N MET A 601 25.27 30.58 -19.54
CA MET A 601 26.26 30.68 -20.62
C MET A 601 26.31 29.36 -21.39
N GLU A 602 25.41 29.23 -22.36
CA GLU A 602 25.35 28.12 -23.31
C GLU A 602 25.17 28.63 -24.74
N ASN A 603 26.02 28.16 -25.67
CA ASN A 603 25.99 28.56 -27.08
C ASN A 603 26.11 30.08 -27.28
N VAL A 604 26.88 30.76 -26.43
CA VAL A 604 27.13 32.20 -26.38
C VAL A 604 28.31 32.58 -27.27
N VAL A 605 29.26 31.67 -27.40
CA VAL A 605 30.50 31.85 -28.17
C VAL A 605 30.45 30.97 -29.42
N ILE A 606 30.94 31.48 -30.55
CA ILE A 606 30.98 30.68 -31.80
C ILE A 606 31.96 29.51 -31.67
N GLN A 607 31.66 28.38 -32.31
CA GLN A 607 32.51 27.17 -32.27
C GLN A 607 33.96 27.41 -32.75
N ASN A 608 34.18 28.38 -33.64
CA ASN A 608 35.51 28.75 -34.16
C ASN A 608 36.19 29.89 -33.39
N ALA A 609 35.70 30.26 -32.20
CA ALA A 609 36.24 31.39 -31.44
C ALA A 609 37.71 31.21 -31.08
N ILE A 610 38.17 29.98 -30.79
CA ILE A 610 39.58 29.70 -30.46
C ILE A 610 40.53 30.13 -31.59
N ALA A 611 40.15 29.91 -32.86
CA ALA A 611 40.99 30.28 -34.00
C ALA A 611 40.97 31.80 -34.26
N LEU A 612 39.91 32.49 -33.84
CA LEU A 612 39.68 33.91 -34.08
C LEU A 612 40.07 34.78 -32.87
N SER A 613 40.29 34.19 -31.70
CA SER A 613 40.57 34.89 -30.44
C SER A 613 41.86 35.71 -30.48
N PRO A 614 43.00 35.28 -31.08
CA PRO A 614 44.20 36.12 -31.10
C PRO A 614 44.01 37.39 -31.94
N LEU A 615 43.13 37.35 -32.94
CA LEU A 615 42.82 38.49 -33.79
C LEU A 615 41.87 39.46 -33.07
N HIS A 616 40.82 38.95 -32.42
CA HIS A 616 39.74 39.77 -31.86
C HIS A 616 39.93 40.14 -30.38
N LEU A 617 40.81 39.46 -29.64
CA LEU A 617 41.20 39.76 -28.26
C LEU A 617 42.62 40.33 -28.17
N SER A 618 43.13 40.91 -29.26
CA SER A 618 44.40 41.64 -29.25
C SER A 618 44.23 42.98 -28.54
N SER A 619 45.33 43.51 -28.01
CA SER A 619 45.34 44.82 -27.32
C SER A 619 44.83 45.99 -28.17
N GLU A 620 44.85 45.86 -29.50
CA GLU A 620 44.35 46.86 -30.44
C GLU A 620 42.81 46.92 -30.47
N ASN A 621 42.15 45.81 -30.16
CA ASN A 621 40.69 45.68 -30.14
C ASN A 621 40.10 45.85 -28.74
N HIS A 622 40.94 46.08 -27.72
CA HIS A 622 40.46 46.36 -26.37
C HIS A 622 39.74 47.71 -26.32
N SER A 623 38.69 47.78 -25.52
CA SER A 623 37.99 49.02 -25.20
C SER A 623 37.79 49.19 -23.70
N GLU A 624 37.60 50.44 -23.28
CA GLU A 624 37.25 50.80 -21.91
C GLU A 624 35.88 51.47 -21.92
N LEU A 625 34.90 50.84 -21.29
CA LEU A 625 33.55 51.39 -21.27
C LEU A 625 33.49 52.63 -20.36
N ASP A 626 32.97 53.74 -20.86
CA ASP A 626 32.50 54.85 -20.04
C ASP A 626 30.98 54.80 -19.88
N PRO A 627 30.47 54.44 -18.68
CA PRO A 627 29.04 54.38 -18.46
C PRO A 627 28.38 55.76 -18.40
N GLY A 628 29.13 56.85 -18.21
CA GLY A 628 28.60 58.20 -18.06
C GLY A 628 27.75 58.38 -16.80
N VAL A 629 26.76 59.28 -16.86
CA VAL A 629 25.79 59.56 -15.79
C VAL A 629 24.62 58.58 -15.86
N ALA A 630 24.11 58.13 -14.69
CA ALA A 630 23.03 57.16 -14.61
C ALA A 630 21.82 57.58 -15.46
N SER A 631 21.35 56.68 -16.31
CA SER A 631 20.19 56.94 -17.17
C SER A 631 18.93 56.90 -16.33
N GLN A 632 18.33 58.06 -16.04
CA GLN A 632 17.10 58.11 -15.23
C GLN A 632 15.83 57.83 -16.04
N GLY A 633 15.91 57.69 -17.37
CA GLY A 633 14.74 57.51 -18.24
C GLY A 633 13.75 58.68 -18.15
N SER A 634 12.73 58.68 -19.01
CA SER A 634 11.60 59.60 -18.86
C SER A 634 10.51 58.94 -18.00
N LEU A 635 9.78 59.71 -17.17
CA LEU A 635 8.63 59.21 -16.40
C LEU A 635 7.60 58.44 -17.26
N PRO A 636 7.28 58.86 -18.51
CA PRO A 636 6.42 58.08 -19.41
C PRO A 636 7.00 56.72 -19.81
N ASP A 637 8.32 56.63 -20.03
CA ASP A 637 8.97 55.35 -20.35
C ASP A 637 8.95 54.41 -19.14
N GLN A 638 9.19 54.96 -17.95
CA GLN A 638 9.09 54.24 -16.67
C GLN A 638 7.70 53.61 -16.47
N LEU A 639 6.64 54.39 -16.72
CA LEU A 639 5.24 53.93 -16.62
C LEU A 639 4.87 52.94 -17.74
N ALA A 640 5.38 53.12 -18.95
CA ALA A 640 5.16 52.17 -20.04
C ALA A 640 5.78 50.80 -19.74
N ILE A 641 6.95 50.78 -19.11
CA ILE A 641 7.63 49.57 -18.66
C ILE A 641 6.85 48.89 -17.52
N SER A 642 6.40 49.65 -16.51
CA SER A 642 5.61 49.08 -15.40
C SER A 642 4.24 48.56 -15.85
N ASP A 643 3.53 49.30 -16.70
CA ASP A 643 2.14 48.97 -16.99
C ASP A 643 2.00 47.93 -18.11
N LYS A 644 2.86 47.99 -19.14
CA LYS A 644 2.74 47.12 -20.32
C LYS A 644 3.65 45.89 -20.29
N MET A 645 4.82 45.97 -19.68
CA MET A 645 5.82 44.89 -19.75
C MET A 645 5.86 44.02 -18.48
N SER A 646 5.72 44.60 -17.28
CA SER A 646 5.63 43.80 -16.05
C SER A 646 4.23 43.23 -15.82
N ALA A 647 3.16 43.94 -16.24
CA ALA A 647 1.76 43.47 -16.22
C ALA A 647 1.29 42.89 -14.86
N GLY A 648 1.81 43.42 -13.75
CA GLY A 648 1.50 42.93 -12.39
C GLY A 648 2.14 41.58 -12.03
N ARG A 649 3.07 41.05 -12.85
CA ARG A 649 3.85 39.84 -12.56
C ARG A 649 4.95 40.05 -11.51
N LEU A 650 5.32 41.31 -11.28
CA LEU A 650 6.43 41.69 -10.40
C LEU A 650 5.93 42.38 -9.14
N ASP A 651 6.60 42.14 -8.01
CA ASP A 651 6.43 42.93 -6.80
C ASP A 651 7.02 44.35 -6.97
N LEU A 652 6.79 45.23 -5.98
CA LEU A 652 7.25 46.63 -6.06
C LEU A 652 8.79 46.71 -6.17
N ALA A 653 9.52 45.88 -5.44
CA ALA A 653 10.98 45.90 -5.41
C ALA A 653 11.58 45.45 -6.75
N ASN A 654 11.13 44.32 -7.30
CA ASN A 654 11.58 43.80 -8.59
C ASN A 654 11.08 44.65 -9.75
N THR A 655 9.93 45.31 -9.64
CA THR A 655 9.48 46.29 -10.65
C THR A 655 10.47 47.46 -10.75
N LEU A 656 10.87 48.06 -9.62
CA LEU A 656 11.84 49.16 -9.64
C LEU A 656 13.22 48.73 -10.16
N ARG A 657 13.67 47.53 -9.79
CA ARG A 657 14.94 46.95 -10.29
C ARG A 657 14.87 46.69 -11.79
N ALA A 658 13.83 46.02 -12.26
CA ALA A 658 13.61 45.73 -13.68
C ALA A 658 13.53 47.02 -14.52
N MET A 659 12.87 48.06 -14.01
CA MET A 659 12.82 49.38 -14.65
C MET A 659 14.20 50.00 -14.80
N ARG A 660 15.01 50.02 -13.72
CA ARG A 660 16.37 50.57 -13.77
C ARG A 660 17.22 49.83 -14.80
N THR A 661 17.19 48.50 -14.80
CA THR A 661 17.92 47.67 -15.76
C THR A 661 17.42 47.87 -17.20
N ALA A 662 16.12 47.98 -17.42
CA ALA A 662 15.54 48.27 -18.73
C ALA A 662 15.94 49.65 -19.27
N HIS A 663 16.17 50.64 -18.40
CA HIS A 663 16.69 51.94 -18.80
C HIS A 663 18.18 51.92 -19.15
N GLU A 664 18.96 51.15 -18.40
CA GLU A 664 20.39 50.97 -18.69
C GLU A 664 20.64 50.26 -20.02
N VAL A 665 19.68 49.47 -20.53
CA VAL A 665 19.78 48.85 -21.86
C VAL A 665 19.57 49.82 -23.01
N ALA A 666 18.75 50.85 -22.82
CA ALA A 666 18.29 51.72 -23.90
C ALA A 666 19.42 52.35 -24.75
N PRO A 667 20.57 52.75 -24.19
CA PRO A 667 21.68 53.30 -24.97
C PRO A 667 22.40 52.27 -25.85
N PHE A 668 22.31 50.95 -25.60
CA PHE A 668 23.09 49.97 -26.36
C PHE A 668 22.50 49.65 -27.73
N ASP A 669 21.18 49.57 -27.83
CA ASP A 669 20.48 49.23 -29.08
C ASP A 669 19.10 49.89 -29.11
N ASP A 670 19.02 51.08 -29.72
CA ASP A 670 17.77 51.84 -29.87
C ASP A 670 16.78 51.14 -30.83
N GLU A 671 17.28 50.40 -31.83
CA GLU A 671 16.44 49.70 -32.82
C GLU A 671 15.69 48.51 -32.19
N ASN A 672 16.36 47.74 -31.32
CA ASN A 672 15.78 46.58 -30.64
C ASN A 672 15.44 46.83 -29.16
N LYS A 673 15.43 48.08 -28.72
CA LYS A 673 15.25 48.50 -27.32
C LYS A 673 14.10 47.79 -26.62
N ALA A 674 12.90 47.78 -27.22
CA ALA A 674 11.73 47.16 -26.62
C ALA A 674 11.89 45.64 -26.40
N THR A 675 12.59 44.95 -27.31
CA THR A 675 12.85 43.51 -27.22
C THR A 675 13.82 43.21 -26.09
N HIS A 676 14.92 43.97 -25.97
CA HIS A 676 15.89 43.79 -24.90
C HIS A 676 15.32 44.15 -23.52
N GLN A 677 14.54 45.23 -23.44
CA GLN A 677 13.82 45.63 -22.23
C GLN A 677 12.85 44.53 -21.78
N LYS A 678 12.04 43.98 -22.70
CA LYS A 678 11.12 42.89 -22.38
C LYS A 678 11.85 41.66 -21.85
N ARG A 679 12.93 41.22 -22.51
CA ARG A 679 13.71 40.05 -22.06
C ARG A 679 14.30 40.25 -20.65
N LEU A 680 14.77 41.45 -20.33
CA LEU A 680 15.25 41.74 -18.98
C LEU A 680 14.13 41.66 -17.93
N ILE A 681 12.97 42.22 -18.23
CA ILE A 681 11.81 42.17 -17.33
C ILE A 681 11.34 40.72 -17.12
N ASP A 682 11.38 39.91 -18.17
CA ASP A 682 11.08 38.48 -18.08
C ASP A 682 12.08 37.75 -17.15
N LEU A 683 13.38 38.12 -17.12
CA LEU A 683 14.34 37.56 -16.15
C LEU A 683 13.96 37.84 -14.68
N TYR A 684 13.46 39.04 -14.38
CA TYR A 684 12.95 39.36 -13.05
C TYR A 684 11.65 38.61 -12.74
N ALA A 685 10.81 38.34 -13.74
CA ALA A 685 9.56 37.60 -13.56
C ALA A 685 9.83 36.11 -13.29
N ASP A 686 10.82 35.54 -13.97
CA ASP A 686 11.27 34.16 -13.75
C ASP A 686 11.85 33.98 -12.34
N LEU A 687 12.59 34.97 -11.84
CA LEU A 687 13.08 35.00 -10.45
C LEU A 687 11.92 34.89 -9.45
N GLN A 688 10.86 35.68 -9.64
CA GLN A 688 9.70 35.71 -8.73
C GLN A 688 8.79 34.47 -8.85
N ASN A 689 8.68 33.87 -10.03
CA ASN A 689 7.92 32.63 -10.21
C ASN A 689 8.56 31.42 -9.51
N ASN A 690 9.89 31.41 -9.36
CA ASN A 690 10.58 30.39 -8.56
C ASN A 690 10.25 30.51 -7.06
N GLU A 691 10.00 31.71 -6.54
CA GLU A 691 9.52 31.89 -5.15
C GLU A 691 8.07 31.39 -4.96
N LEU A 692 7.20 31.53 -5.98
CA LEU A 692 5.80 31.11 -5.92
C LEU A 692 5.60 29.58 -5.97
N CYS A 693 6.58 28.82 -6.49
CA CYS A 693 6.56 27.36 -6.50
C CYS A 693 7.05 26.71 -5.19
N ALA A 694 7.57 27.51 -4.25
CA ALA A 694 8.17 27.03 -2.99
C ALA A 694 7.32 27.27 -1.73
N GLN A 695 6.04 27.66 -1.86
CA GLN A 695 5.10 27.86 -0.74
C GLN A 695 4.14 26.69 -0.52
#